data_AF-A0A3N2MG27-F1
#
_entry.id   AF-A0A3N2MG27-F1
#
_cell.length_a   1.000
_cell.length_b   1.000
_cell.length_c   1.000
_cell.angle_alpha   90.00
_cell.angle_beta   90.00
_cell.angle_gamma   90.00
#
_symmetry.space_group_name_H-M   'P 1'
#
loop_
_entity.id
_entity.type
_entity.pdbx_description
1 polymer ?
#
loop_
_entity_poly.entity_id
_entity_poly.type
_entity_poly.pdbx_seq_one_letter_code
_entity_poly.pdbx_strand_id
1 'polypeptide(L)'
;MAKRKYIDYKKQQAELFKRTESYAANVGAAYRSALTEIINLVKGTELEAGKPFSFAEYGYSDEVTPILRSMYSRVYQIIRGGVEKEWLNANEHNDGLVKAIFGEHSIEDNHFARFFQRNMDAMNAFFARKTGTGLNLSQKVWKYTGIYKDELEDALDLAIGEGTPANRLATQIQKYLNDPDRFYRRFRVKIGENEDGTPKYGRIWKRRVYDAESESYKWIDDDPRKYHPGRGVYRSSYRNAQRLARTETNIAYRTADYERWQQMPFVIGIEIKLSNNHPEPDICDDLKGIYPKNFKWTGWHPNCRCYQEPVLSSPAELDKMLDNILDGTDPASVDCAGEVTAPPPTFKAWVKDNEERMEKAVAAGTLPYFVKDNQSTIQKILHGLTPEQQAARTMGDLLDDPMGLLAQHGMDSLKQLYSAVQSKLGQMLNGSLEHQADTLKFEIDWVTKQKKYPTWEGAANAYKKALNKVELQMRRERMAADIQGVEAFVASNSVDKVNALFPQLKAAYDAGDVDTALRLLSEAQKAIEEYKAELMKQGLNSTTKLEKYCDKHRTFDSKVKSDKTFVPFQDRMITDSSPAWQAATDEAKKAVSAYTNGTYDTINRSYWQHKRTHADGTLMDSILDGCALSKDTVLRRGCDMAEMGSIFGDEFLRMVRACDIDGLNAVAGCRGINEGFISTSFDMSGGFWKSVDLRIYAPKGTQALYAKPISGYGDRHGAGWDGSTASRIFDKGRENEVIVHRGYEYRFIKAEAGGKKGSSITIYVELLSRDKRLVK
;
A
#
# COMPACT_ATOMS: atom_id res chain seq x y z
N MET A 1 6.31 -4.86 17.53
CA MET A 1 5.99 -4.28 16.19
C MET A 1 7.31 -3.93 15.52
N ALA A 2 7.53 -4.29 14.26
CA ALA A 2 8.68 -3.78 13.52
C ALA A 2 8.49 -2.27 13.33
N LYS A 3 9.47 -1.45 13.74
CA LYS A 3 9.43 0.00 13.54
C LYS A 3 9.32 0.28 12.04
N ARG A 4 8.30 1.04 11.60
CA ARG A 4 8.17 1.54 10.23
C ARG A 4 9.48 2.21 9.82
N LYS A 5 10.09 1.76 8.73
CA LYS A 5 11.33 2.33 8.20
C LYS A 5 10.99 3.72 7.65
N TYR A 6 11.47 4.78 8.30
CA TYR A 6 11.18 6.16 7.88
C TYR A 6 11.80 6.43 6.50
N ILE A 7 10.99 6.93 5.56
CA ILE A 7 11.44 7.33 4.23
C ILE A 7 11.85 8.79 4.29
N ASP A 8 13.12 9.06 3.99
CA ASP A 8 13.64 10.41 3.91
C ASP A 8 13.45 10.98 2.50
N TYR A 9 12.28 11.55 2.24
CA TYR A 9 11.96 12.19 0.96
C TYR A 9 12.83 13.41 0.66
N LYS A 10 13.32 14.12 1.69
CA LYS A 10 14.26 15.23 1.51
C LYS A 10 15.59 14.73 0.96
N LYS A 11 16.10 13.60 1.47
CA LYS A 11 17.30 12.94 0.95
C LYS A 11 17.08 12.46 -0.48
N GLN A 12 15.98 11.76 -0.76
CA GLN A 12 15.65 11.33 -2.13
C GLN A 12 15.61 12.51 -3.10
N GLN A 13 15.05 13.64 -2.66
CA GLN A 13 15.01 14.86 -3.47
C GLN A 13 16.39 15.49 -3.70
N ALA A 14 17.24 15.53 -2.68
CA ALA A 14 18.60 16.03 -2.81
C ALA A 14 19.42 15.17 -3.80
N GLU A 15 19.22 13.85 -3.77
CA GLU A 15 19.87 12.92 -4.70
C GLU A 15 19.32 13.06 -6.14
N LEU A 16 18.00 13.20 -6.32
CA LEU A 16 17.39 13.53 -7.62
C LEU A 16 17.98 14.83 -8.16
N PHE A 17 18.07 15.87 -7.33
CA PHE A 17 18.64 17.15 -7.74
C PHE A 17 20.09 17.00 -8.23
N LYS A 18 20.92 16.26 -7.49
CA LYS A 18 22.31 15.97 -7.89
C LYS A 18 22.38 15.25 -9.25
N ARG A 19 21.50 14.28 -9.49
CA ARG A 19 21.44 13.55 -10.78
C ARG A 19 20.97 14.45 -11.92
N THR A 20 19.90 15.22 -11.72
CA THR A 20 19.38 16.15 -12.75
C THR A 20 20.40 17.24 -13.14
N GLU A 21 21.15 17.77 -12.17
CA GLU A 21 22.27 18.69 -12.46
C GLU A 21 23.42 17.99 -13.19
N SER A 22 23.70 16.72 -12.87
CA SER A 22 24.70 15.93 -13.61
C SER A 22 24.30 15.72 -15.08
N TYR A 23 23.03 15.42 -15.38
CA TYR A 23 22.57 15.32 -16.77
C TYR A 23 22.72 16.64 -17.51
N ALA A 24 22.39 17.76 -16.85
CA ALA A 24 22.58 19.09 -17.42
C ALA A 24 24.06 19.45 -17.64
N ALA A 25 24.95 19.03 -16.74
CA ALA A 25 26.40 19.19 -16.88
C ALA A 25 26.92 18.39 -18.07
N ASN A 26 26.43 17.16 -18.26
CA ASN A 26 26.77 16.29 -19.40
C ASN A 26 26.28 16.85 -20.73
N VAL A 27 25.06 17.39 -20.78
CA VAL A 27 24.59 18.17 -21.93
C VAL A 27 25.55 19.32 -22.21
N GLY A 28 25.97 20.02 -21.16
CA GLY A 28 26.92 21.10 -21.33
C GLY A 28 28.29 20.66 -21.86
N ALA A 29 28.76 19.48 -21.46
CA ALA A 29 30.00 18.89 -21.97
C ALA A 29 29.88 18.51 -23.45
N ALA A 30 28.71 18.02 -23.91
CA ALA A 30 28.47 17.72 -25.31
C ALA A 30 28.60 18.97 -26.21
N TYR A 31 28.03 20.09 -25.77
CA TYR A 31 28.18 21.37 -26.49
C TYR A 31 29.63 21.87 -26.49
N ARG A 32 30.36 21.77 -25.37
CA ARG A 32 31.79 22.17 -25.31
C ARG A 32 32.67 21.32 -26.21
N SER A 33 32.39 20.01 -26.32
CA SER A 33 33.07 19.12 -27.27
C SER A 33 32.88 19.62 -28.70
N ALA A 34 31.63 19.83 -29.10
CA ALA A 34 31.29 20.31 -30.43
C ALA A 34 31.93 21.68 -30.74
N LEU A 35 31.87 22.61 -29.79
CA LEU A 35 32.54 23.92 -29.90
C LEU A 35 34.04 23.77 -30.16
N THR A 36 34.71 22.90 -29.40
CA THR A 36 36.17 22.71 -29.52
C THR A 36 36.55 22.12 -30.88
N GLU A 37 35.78 21.15 -31.36
CA GLU A 37 35.96 20.55 -32.69
C GLU A 37 35.75 21.59 -33.80
N ILE A 38 34.67 22.36 -33.74
CA ILE A 38 34.35 23.41 -34.72
C ILE A 38 35.43 24.51 -34.72
N ILE A 39 35.87 24.97 -33.55
CA ILE A 39 36.93 25.98 -33.47
C ILE A 39 38.22 25.49 -34.09
N ASN A 40 38.59 24.23 -33.87
CA ASN A 40 39.80 23.67 -34.46
C ASN A 40 39.74 23.62 -35.98
N LEU A 41 38.54 23.48 -36.57
CA LEU A 41 38.34 23.58 -38.02
C LEU A 41 38.50 25.02 -38.52
N VAL A 42 37.93 26.00 -37.83
CA VAL A 42 37.78 27.38 -38.36
C VAL A 42 38.81 28.39 -37.87
N LYS A 43 39.68 28.05 -36.89
CA LYS A 43 40.64 28.98 -36.26
C LYS A 43 41.66 29.65 -37.20
N GLY A 44 41.80 29.16 -38.44
CA GLY A 44 42.67 29.74 -39.46
C GLY A 44 41.92 30.52 -40.55
N THR A 45 40.61 30.77 -40.37
CA THR A 45 39.78 31.43 -41.39
C THR A 45 40.01 32.94 -41.37
N GLU A 46 40.21 33.52 -42.55
CA GLU A 46 40.16 34.97 -42.77
C GLU A 46 38.78 35.34 -43.31
N LEU A 47 38.18 36.43 -42.80
CA LEU A 47 36.86 36.87 -43.23
C LEU A 47 36.93 37.70 -44.51
N GLU A 48 36.01 37.45 -45.44
CA GLU A 48 35.81 38.28 -46.63
C GLU A 48 35.14 39.62 -46.25
N ALA A 49 35.67 40.72 -46.79
CA ALA A 49 35.17 42.07 -46.48
C ALA A 49 33.68 42.23 -46.84
N GLY A 50 32.86 42.64 -45.87
CA GLY A 50 31.43 42.89 -46.05
C GLY A 50 30.55 41.65 -46.13
N LYS A 51 31.11 40.44 -46.00
CA LYS A 51 30.36 39.17 -46.07
C LYS A 51 30.32 38.49 -44.70
N PRO A 52 29.13 38.28 -44.09
CA PRO A 52 29.02 37.57 -42.83
C PRO A 52 29.54 36.14 -42.91
N PHE A 53 30.19 35.67 -41.84
CA PHE A 53 30.59 34.28 -41.71
C PHE A 53 29.37 33.33 -41.71
N SER A 54 29.47 32.25 -42.48
CA SER A 54 28.61 31.07 -42.33
C SER A 54 29.37 29.81 -42.73
N PHE A 55 29.02 28.66 -42.16
CA PHE A 55 29.71 27.41 -42.50
C PHE A 55 29.48 26.98 -43.95
N ALA A 56 28.40 27.45 -44.59
CA ALA A 56 28.11 27.17 -46.00
C ALA A 56 28.99 27.98 -46.94
N GLU A 57 29.01 29.30 -46.75
CA GLU A 57 29.73 30.22 -47.63
C GLU A 57 31.26 30.05 -47.55
N TYR A 58 31.77 29.56 -46.40
CA TYR A 58 33.19 29.33 -46.17
C TYR A 58 33.61 27.86 -46.34
N GLY A 59 32.74 27.01 -46.90
CA GLY A 59 33.10 25.64 -47.29
C GLY A 59 33.25 24.63 -46.15
N TYR A 60 32.80 24.94 -44.93
CA TYR A 60 32.92 24.07 -43.74
C TYR A 60 31.69 23.18 -43.48
N SER A 61 30.70 23.19 -44.37
CA SER A 61 29.40 22.54 -44.09
C SER A 61 29.49 21.02 -43.97
N ASP A 62 30.36 20.38 -44.76
CA ASP A 62 30.49 18.93 -44.78
C ASP A 62 31.20 18.39 -43.52
N GLU A 63 32.07 19.20 -42.91
CA GLU A 63 32.79 18.88 -41.68
C GLU A 63 31.99 19.25 -40.42
N VAL A 64 31.28 20.38 -40.44
CA VAL A 64 30.52 20.87 -39.28
C VAL A 64 29.20 20.10 -39.09
N THR A 65 28.55 19.69 -40.18
CA THR A 65 27.26 18.98 -40.11
C THR A 65 27.35 17.67 -39.29
N PRO A 66 28.35 16.79 -39.50
CA PRO A 66 28.58 15.61 -38.67
C PRO A 66 28.81 15.93 -37.18
N ILE A 67 29.57 16.99 -36.86
CA ILE A 67 29.84 17.41 -35.48
C ILE A 67 28.53 17.81 -34.78
N LEU A 68 27.71 18.64 -35.43
CA LEU A 68 26.42 19.07 -34.89
C LEU A 68 25.42 17.91 -34.77
N ARG A 69 25.40 16.97 -35.73
CA ARG A 69 24.59 15.74 -35.65
C ARG A 69 25.02 14.83 -34.50
N SER A 70 26.33 14.69 -34.28
CA SER A 70 26.90 13.96 -33.13
C SER A 70 26.50 14.61 -31.81
N MET A 71 26.63 15.94 -31.71
CA MET A 71 26.17 16.70 -30.55
C MET A 71 24.67 16.50 -30.29
N TYR A 72 23.82 16.64 -31.32
CA TYR A 72 22.38 16.37 -31.23
C TYR A 72 22.11 14.98 -30.66
N SER A 73 22.74 13.94 -31.24
CA SER A 73 22.55 12.55 -30.82
C SER A 73 22.96 12.36 -29.37
N ARG A 74 24.15 12.85 -28.98
CA ARG A 74 24.65 12.79 -27.59
C ARG A 74 23.71 13.49 -26.61
N VAL A 75 23.26 14.71 -26.92
CA VAL A 75 22.33 15.47 -26.07
C VAL A 75 21.00 14.75 -25.94
N TYR A 76 20.44 14.24 -27.04
CA TYR A 76 19.21 13.46 -27.02
C TYR A 76 19.35 12.21 -26.14
N GLN A 77 20.44 11.45 -26.30
CA GLN A 77 20.68 10.25 -25.51
C GLN A 77 20.91 10.54 -24.02
N ILE A 78 21.60 11.64 -23.68
CA ILE A 78 21.77 12.07 -22.29
C ILE A 78 20.42 12.35 -21.64
N ILE A 79 19.53 13.10 -22.31
CA ILE A 79 18.23 13.45 -21.75
C ILE A 79 17.31 12.22 -21.73
N ARG A 80 17.25 11.45 -22.82
CA ARG A 80 16.45 10.23 -22.92
C ARG A 80 16.85 9.21 -21.86
N GLY A 81 18.14 8.88 -21.77
CA GLY A 81 18.65 7.94 -20.76
C GLY A 81 18.48 8.48 -19.34
N GLY A 82 18.59 9.80 -19.14
CA GLY A 82 18.25 10.44 -17.86
C GLY A 82 16.78 10.26 -17.48
N VAL A 83 15.86 10.42 -18.44
CA VAL A 83 14.42 10.19 -18.23
C VAL A 83 14.14 8.73 -17.83
N GLU A 84 14.70 7.76 -18.56
CA GLU A 84 14.56 6.32 -18.25
C GLU A 84 15.09 6.02 -16.84
N LYS A 85 16.27 6.53 -16.50
CA LYS A 85 16.88 6.36 -15.17
C LYS A 85 16.03 6.97 -14.06
N GLU A 86 15.57 8.22 -14.21
CA GLU A 86 14.76 8.86 -13.16
C GLU A 86 13.37 8.24 -13.02
N TRP A 87 12.80 7.69 -14.10
CA TRP A 87 11.57 6.90 -14.02
C TRP A 87 11.77 5.63 -13.18
N LEU A 88 12.87 4.90 -13.43
CA LEU A 88 13.21 3.70 -12.66
C LEU A 88 13.57 4.03 -11.20
N ASN A 89 14.31 5.11 -10.94
CA ASN A 89 14.62 5.56 -9.57
C ASN A 89 13.34 5.93 -8.80
N ALA A 90 12.39 6.61 -9.43
CA ALA A 90 11.09 6.89 -8.81
C ALA A 90 10.35 5.58 -8.48
N ASN A 91 10.34 4.63 -9.41
CA ASN A 91 9.76 3.31 -9.15
C ASN A 91 10.43 2.59 -7.98
N GLU A 92 11.76 2.62 -7.88
CA GLU A 92 12.52 2.03 -6.77
C GLU A 92 12.21 2.72 -5.43
N HIS A 93 12.12 4.04 -5.41
CA HIS A 93 11.70 4.78 -4.21
C HIS A 93 10.26 4.43 -3.78
N ASN A 94 9.36 4.24 -4.75
CA ASN A 94 8.01 3.77 -4.50
C ASN A 94 7.95 2.31 -4.03
N ASP A 95 8.85 1.44 -4.49
CA ASP A 95 9.00 0.09 -3.91
C ASP A 95 9.45 0.18 -2.45
N GLY A 96 10.37 1.10 -2.15
CA GLY A 96 10.79 1.41 -0.79
C GLY A 96 9.62 1.86 0.08
N LEU A 97 8.66 2.62 -0.48
CA LEU A 97 7.42 3.00 0.19
C LEU A 97 6.54 1.79 0.53
N VAL A 98 6.26 0.94 -0.45
CA VAL A 98 5.44 -0.27 -0.25
C VAL A 98 6.10 -1.18 0.81
N LYS A 99 7.41 -1.40 0.72
CA LYS A 99 8.18 -2.19 1.69
C LYS A 99 8.21 -1.57 3.08
N ALA A 100 8.28 -0.25 3.19
CA ALA A 100 8.24 0.44 4.48
C ALA A 100 6.87 0.30 5.17
N ILE A 101 5.80 0.18 4.39
CA ILE A 101 4.43 0.03 4.89
C ILE A 101 4.11 -1.44 5.22
N PHE A 102 4.34 -2.35 4.27
CA PHE A 102 3.89 -3.75 4.37
C PHE A 102 5.01 -4.76 4.70
N GLY A 103 6.26 -4.30 4.83
CA GLY A 103 7.42 -5.14 5.14
C GLY A 103 8.25 -5.51 3.91
N GLU A 104 9.51 -5.90 4.13
CA GLU A 104 10.49 -6.17 3.05
C GLU A 104 10.05 -7.33 2.14
N HIS A 105 9.37 -8.35 2.67
CA HIS A 105 8.87 -9.50 1.92
C HIS A 105 7.63 -9.21 1.06
N SER A 106 7.03 -8.01 1.15
CA SER A 106 5.88 -7.64 0.31
C SER A 106 6.19 -7.71 -1.19
N ILE A 107 7.45 -7.56 -1.61
CA ILE A 107 7.85 -7.69 -3.01
C ILE A 107 7.81 -9.14 -3.53
N GLU A 108 7.89 -10.13 -2.65
CA GLU A 108 7.88 -11.57 -2.96
C GLU A 108 6.46 -12.14 -2.92
N ASP A 109 5.51 -11.40 -2.34
CA ASP A 109 4.14 -11.82 -2.15
C ASP A 109 3.24 -11.30 -3.28
N ASN A 110 2.55 -12.24 -3.94
CA ASN A 110 1.66 -11.97 -5.07
C ASN A 110 0.51 -11.02 -4.72
N HIS A 111 0.07 -10.93 -3.45
CA HIS A 111 -1.00 -10.02 -3.05
C HIS A 111 -0.62 -8.54 -3.28
N PHE A 112 0.67 -8.21 -3.21
CA PHE A 112 1.18 -6.84 -3.39
C PHE A 112 1.75 -6.58 -4.78
N ALA A 113 1.78 -7.57 -5.68
CA ALA A 113 2.44 -7.46 -6.99
C ALA A 113 1.99 -6.24 -7.81
N ARG A 114 0.70 -5.85 -7.72
CA ARG A 114 0.17 -4.64 -8.37
C ARG A 114 0.88 -3.35 -7.91
N PHE A 115 1.35 -3.30 -6.67
CA PHE A 115 2.06 -2.15 -6.12
C PHE A 115 3.54 -2.14 -6.49
N PHE A 116 4.05 -3.05 -7.34
CA PHE A 116 5.45 -3.04 -7.81
C PHE A 116 5.57 -2.85 -9.34
N GLN A 117 4.45 -2.51 -10.02
CA GLN A 117 4.45 -2.22 -11.45
C GLN A 117 5.32 -1.02 -11.82
N ARG A 118 6.00 -1.10 -12.97
CA ARG A 118 6.94 -0.05 -13.46
C ARG A 118 6.30 1.01 -14.36
N ASN A 119 5.07 0.77 -14.81
CA ASN A 119 4.30 1.68 -15.67
C ASN A 119 5.05 2.06 -16.96
N MET A 120 5.62 1.06 -17.65
CA MET A 120 6.42 1.27 -18.87
C MET A 120 5.61 1.89 -20.02
N ASP A 121 4.32 1.60 -20.11
CA ASP A 121 3.44 2.21 -21.11
C ASP A 121 3.26 3.72 -20.88
N ALA A 122 3.15 4.14 -19.62
CA ALA A 122 3.13 5.56 -19.25
C ALA A 122 4.47 6.23 -19.56
N MET A 123 5.60 5.54 -19.41
CA MET A 123 6.91 6.05 -19.83
C MET A 123 7.00 6.18 -21.36
N ASN A 124 6.47 5.23 -22.12
CA ASN A 124 6.40 5.31 -23.58
C ASN A 124 5.52 6.48 -24.04
N ALA A 125 4.37 6.67 -23.40
CA ALA A 125 3.50 7.83 -23.62
C ALA A 125 4.21 9.15 -23.27
N PHE A 126 5.01 9.16 -22.19
CA PHE A 126 5.85 10.29 -21.83
C PHE A 126 6.84 10.63 -22.95
N PHE A 127 7.51 9.65 -23.58
CA PHE A 127 8.40 9.91 -24.71
C PHE A 127 7.68 10.39 -25.98
N ALA A 128 6.48 9.86 -26.24
CA ALA A 128 5.67 10.24 -27.40
C ALA A 128 5.05 11.63 -27.27
N ARG A 129 5.00 12.20 -26.06
CA ARG A 129 4.26 13.45 -25.80
C ARG A 129 4.83 14.65 -26.56
N LYS A 130 3.91 15.49 -27.01
CA LYS A 130 4.20 16.82 -27.56
C LYS A 130 3.84 17.88 -26.52
N THR A 131 4.73 18.83 -26.28
CA THR A 131 4.57 19.87 -25.23
C THR A 131 4.86 21.27 -25.75
N GLY A 132 4.24 22.27 -25.13
CA GLY A 132 4.35 23.68 -25.55
C GLY A 132 3.96 23.85 -27.01
N THR A 133 4.91 24.21 -27.86
CA THR A 133 4.76 24.45 -29.30
C THR A 133 4.50 23.19 -30.14
N GLY A 134 3.99 22.10 -29.55
CA GLY A 134 3.68 20.86 -30.26
C GLY A 134 4.90 19.99 -30.62
N LEU A 135 6.06 20.20 -30.00
CA LEU A 135 7.28 19.42 -30.26
C LEU A 135 7.48 18.29 -29.23
N ASN A 136 7.97 17.15 -29.69
CA ASN A 136 8.48 16.07 -28.83
C ASN A 136 9.94 16.32 -28.40
N LEU A 137 10.50 15.45 -27.56
CA LEU A 137 11.86 15.63 -27.02
C LEU A 137 12.93 15.74 -28.11
N SER A 138 12.94 14.83 -29.08
CA SER A 138 13.90 14.82 -30.20
C SER A 138 13.82 16.12 -31.00
N GLN A 139 12.60 16.56 -31.34
CA GLN A 139 12.37 17.80 -32.08
C GLN A 139 12.82 19.05 -31.31
N LYS A 140 12.67 19.08 -29.99
CA LYS A 140 13.19 20.18 -29.16
C LYS A 140 14.72 20.22 -29.18
N VAL A 141 15.38 19.07 -29.04
CA VAL A 141 16.85 18.99 -29.08
C VAL A 141 17.39 19.37 -30.47
N TRP A 142 16.70 18.92 -31.53
CA TRP A 142 17.02 19.30 -32.91
C TRP A 142 16.89 20.81 -33.12
N LYS A 143 15.79 21.41 -32.63
CA LYS A 143 15.59 22.86 -32.67
C LYS A 143 16.74 23.62 -31.98
N TYR A 144 17.17 23.18 -30.80
CA TYR A 144 18.29 23.83 -30.11
C TYR A 144 19.63 23.63 -30.84
N THR A 145 19.81 22.51 -31.52
CA THR A 145 21.00 22.27 -32.36
C THR A 145 21.05 23.24 -33.53
N GLY A 146 19.92 23.50 -34.19
CA GLY A 146 19.82 24.51 -35.25
C GLY A 146 20.14 25.92 -34.73
N ILE A 147 19.48 26.34 -33.65
CA ILE A 147 19.75 27.66 -33.04
C ILE A 147 21.22 27.79 -32.62
N TYR A 148 21.83 26.72 -32.11
CA TYR A 148 23.23 26.73 -31.72
C TYR A 148 24.18 26.93 -32.91
N LYS A 149 23.85 26.37 -34.08
CA LYS A 149 24.61 26.60 -35.31
C LYS A 149 24.60 28.08 -35.68
N ASP A 150 23.42 28.70 -35.67
CA ASP A 150 23.28 30.12 -36.02
C ASP A 150 24.04 31.00 -35.01
N GLU A 151 23.87 30.74 -33.70
CA GLU A 151 24.61 31.41 -32.63
C GLU A 151 26.14 31.26 -32.77
N LEU A 152 26.62 30.12 -33.28
CA LEU A 152 28.04 29.88 -33.54
C LEU A 152 28.56 30.68 -34.74
N GLU A 153 27.81 30.71 -35.85
CA GLU A 153 28.18 31.48 -37.05
C GLU A 153 28.33 32.96 -36.70
N ASP A 154 27.38 33.53 -35.95
CA ASP A 154 27.42 34.92 -35.50
C ASP A 154 28.56 35.21 -34.52
N ALA A 155 28.82 34.29 -33.58
CA ALA A 155 29.89 34.44 -32.61
C ALA A 155 31.28 34.31 -33.26
N LEU A 156 31.41 33.48 -34.30
CA LEU A 156 32.62 33.32 -35.10
C LEU A 156 32.89 34.56 -35.96
N ASP A 157 31.87 35.07 -36.66
CA ASP A 157 31.95 36.31 -37.44
C ASP A 157 32.53 37.45 -36.61
N LEU A 158 31.98 37.63 -35.41
CA LEU A 158 32.40 38.70 -34.51
C LEU A 158 33.80 38.47 -33.92
N ALA A 159 34.11 37.27 -33.45
CA ALA A 159 35.38 36.99 -32.79
C ALA A 159 36.58 36.99 -33.77
N ILE A 160 36.39 36.47 -34.98
CA ILE A 160 37.40 36.51 -36.04
C ILE A 160 37.56 37.95 -36.54
N GLY A 161 36.46 38.69 -36.74
CA GLY A 161 36.48 40.09 -37.13
C GLY A 161 37.26 40.98 -36.15
N GLU A 162 37.10 40.76 -34.85
CA GLU A 162 37.85 41.43 -33.77
C GLU A 162 39.37 41.11 -33.77
N GLY A 163 39.84 40.18 -34.61
CA GLY A 163 41.23 39.71 -34.60
C GLY A 163 41.57 38.87 -33.37
N THR A 164 40.59 38.16 -32.79
CA THR A 164 40.82 37.32 -31.61
C THR A 164 41.87 36.23 -31.94
N PRO A 165 42.99 36.15 -31.20
CA PRO A 165 43.99 35.13 -31.44
C PRO A 165 43.42 33.71 -31.33
N ALA A 166 43.88 32.78 -32.17
CA ALA A 166 43.38 31.40 -32.23
C ALA A 166 43.36 30.67 -30.87
N ASN A 167 44.33 30.95 -29.99
CA ASN A 167 44.41 30.39 -28.64
C ASN A 167 43.39 30.96 -27.64
N ARG A 168 42.72 32.07 -27.97
CA ARG A 168 41.67 32.73 -27.16
C ARG A 168 40.28 32.66 -27.79
N LEU A 169 40.19 32.22 -29.04
CA LEU A 169 38.95 32.16 -29.82
C LEU A 169 37.84 31.38 -29.08
N ALA A 170 38.17 30.24 -28.47
CA ALA A 170 37.22 29.45 -27.69
C ALA A 170 36.64 30.18 -26.47
N THR A 171 37.50 30.86 -25.71
CA THR A 171 37.06 31.64 -24.54
C THR A 171 36.17 32.80 -24.98
N GLN A 172 36.50 33.48 -26.07
CA GLN A 172 35.75 34.61 -26.59
C GLN A 172 34.37 34.19 -27.13
N ILE A 173 34.31 33.13 -27.94
CA ILE A 173 33.05 32.58 -28.44
C ILE A 173 32.17 32.12 -27.27
N GLN A 174 32.74 31.43 -26.28
CA GLN A 174 31.98 30.99 -25.11
C GLN A 174 31.42 32.17 -24.29
N LYS A 175 32.09 33.33 -24.28
CA LYS A 175 31.59 34.56 -23.67
C LYS A 175 30.35 35.07 -24.42
N TYR A 176 30.37 35.05 -25.75
CA TYR A 176 29.22 35.44 -26.59
C TYR A 176 28.05 34.47 -26.47
N LEU A 177 28.30 33.16 -26.51
CA LEU A 177 27.26 32.14 -26.37
C LEU A 177 26.58 32.13 -24.99
N ASN A 178 27.29 32.56 -23.93
CA ASN A 178 26.73 32.67 -22.59
C ASN A 178 25.95 33.97 -22.36
N ASP A 179 26.32 35.05 -23.04
CA ASP A 179 25.70 36.38 -22.93
C ASP A 179 25.33 36.92 -24.32
N PRO A 180 24.19 36.46 -24.88
CA PRO A 180 23.80 36.75 -26.25
C PRO A 180 23.50 38.22 -26.54
N ASP A 181 23.27 39.01 -25.50
CA ASP A 181 23.04 40.47 -25.61
C ASP A 181 24.29 41.22 -26.05
N ARG A 182 25.45 40.58 -25.98
CA ARG A 182 26.71 41.12 -26.49
C ARG A 182 26.75 41.20 -28.00
N PHE A 183 26.02 40.34 -28.72
CA PHE A 183 26.06 40.31 -30.18
C PHE A 183 24.70 40.51 -30.85
N TYR A 184 23.57 40.33 -30.15
CA TYR A 184 22.23 40.74 -30.61
C TYR A 184 21.45 41.56 -29.59
N ARG A 185 20.93 42.72 -30.02
CA ARG A 185 20.16 43.60 -29.13
C ARG A 185 18.97 44.25 -29.85
N ARG A 186 17.88 44.45 -29.10
CA ARG A 186 16.73 45.27 -29.54
C ARG A 186 17.00 46.73 -29.29
N PHE A 187 16.87 47.54 -30.34
CA PHE A 187 16.94 49.00 -30.25
C PHE A 187 15.54 49.59 -30.40
N ARG A 188 15.23 50.56 -29.54
CA ARG A 188 14.04 51.40 -29.70
C ARG A 188 14.36 52.42 -30.79
N VAL A 189 13.57 52.41 -31.86
CA VAL A 189 13.76 53.33 -33.00
C VAL A 189 12.46 54.06 -33.28
N LYS A 190 12.54 55.30 -33.75
CA LYS A 190 11.36 56.06 -34.19
C LYS A 190 10.88 55.43 -35.50
N ILE A 191 9.65 54.92 -35.52
CA ILE A 191 9.01 54.30 -36.69
C ILE A 191 7.92 55.17 -37.30
N GLY A 192 7.65 56.33 -36.71
CA GLY A 192 6.67 57.31 -37.20
C GLY A 192 6.32 58.35 -36.14
N GLU A 193 5.17 58.99 -36.33
CA GLU A 193 4.54 59.91 -35.39
C GLU A 193 3.07 59.50 -35.21
N ASN A 194 2.54 59.69 -34.00
CA ASN A 194 1.13 59.50 -33.69
C ASN A 194 0.32 60.71 -34.21
N GLU A 195 -1.01 60.60 -34.23
CA GLU A 195 -1.91 61.65 -34.73
C GLU A 195 -1.79 62.98 -33.95
N ASP A 196 -1.26 62.94 -32.73
CA ASP A 196 -0.99 64.09 -31.87
C ASP A 196 0.43 64.69 -32.05
N GLY A 197 1.19 64.23 -33.05
CA GLY A 197 2.56 64.66 -33.32
C GLY A 197 3.62 64.06 -32.39
N THR A 198 3.24 63.16 -31.47
CA THR A 198 4.22 62.49 -30.59
C THR A 198 4.99 61.40 -31.35
N PRO A 199 6.29 61.18 -31.08
CA PRO A 199 7.07 60.17 -31.80
C PRO A 199 6.56 58.75 -31.50
N LYS A 200 6.20 58.01 -32.55
CA LYS A 200 5.83 56.60 -32.49
C LYS A 200 7.10 55.76 -32.55
N TYR A 201 7.34 54.96 -31.52
CA TYR A 201 8.54 54.13 -31.42
C TYR A 201 8.22 52.66 -31.68
N GLY A 202 9.07 52.03 -32.49
CA GLY A 202 9.11 50.60 -32.72
C GLY A 202 10.38 49.99 -32.17
N ARG A 203 10.57 48.69 -32.42
CA ARG A 203 11.79 47.97 -32.05
C ARG A 203 12.33 47.23 -33.25
N ILE A 204 13.61 47.44 -33.55
CA ILE A 204 14.35 46.66 -34.54
C ILE A 204 15.42 45.84 -33.83
N TRP A 205 15.69 44.66 -34.38
CA TRP A 205 16.80 43.84 -33.94
C TRP A 205 18.04 44.27 -34.69
N LYS A 206 19.14 44.43 -33.95
CA LYS A 206 20.43 44.69 -34.53
C LYS A 206 21.44 43.64 -34.09
N ARG A 207 22.32 43.25 -35.02
CA ARG A 207 23.48 42.40 -34.78
C ARG A 207 24.73 43.26 -34.65
N ARG A 208 25.61 42.92 -33.73
CA ARG A 208 26.91 43.56 -33.56
C ARG A 208 27.91 42.96 -34.53
N VAL A 209 28.61 43.81 -35.27
CA VAL A 209 29.67 43.43 -36.20
C VAL A 209 30.89 44.27 -35.90
N TYR A 210 32.07 43.70 -36.12
CA TYR A 210 33.31 44.45 -36.05
C TYR A 210 33.51 45.23 -37.34
N ASP A 211 33.91 46.49 -37.21
CA ASP A 211 34.20 47.39 -38.33
C ASP A 211 35.70 47.64 -38.40
N ALA A 212 36.36 47.00 -39.37
CA ALA A 212 37.80 47.06 -39.51
C ALA A 212 38.32 48.48 -39.82
N GLU A 213 37.53 49.30 -40.53
CA GLU A 213 37.92 50.68 -40.87
C GLU A 213 37.94 51.62 -39.65
N SER A 214 37.00 51.46 -38.71
CA SER A 214 36.89 52.31 -37.52
C SER A 214 37.47 51.68 -36.26
N GLU A 215 38.03 50.47 -36.36
CA GLU A 215 38.51 49.65 -35.23
C GLU A 215 37.49 49.56 -34.08
N SER A 216 36.19 49.50 -34.42
CA SER A 216 35.10 49.63 -33.46
C SER A 216 33.92 48.72 -33.79
N TYR A 217 32.94 48.69 -32.89
CA TYR A 217 31.72 47.91 -33.04
C TYR A 217 30.62 48.73 -33.71
N LYS A 218 29.99 48.17 -34.75
CA LYS A 218 28.76 48.73 -35.32
C LYS A 218 27.58 47.77 -35.17
N TRP A 219 26.38 48.35 -35.06
CA TRP A 219 25.13 47.61 -34.99
C TRP A 219 24.40 47.69 -36.33
N ILE A 220 24.32 46.58 -37.04
CA ILE A 220 23.60 46.49 -38.32
C ILE A 220 22.19 45.97 -38.09
N ASP A 221 21.25 46.40 -38.91
CA ASP A 221 19.87 45.89 -38.88
C ASP A 221 19.87 44.42 -39.31
N ASP A 222 19.12 43.60 -38.60
CA ASP A 222 19.02 42.18 -38.91
C ASP A 222 17.58 41.67 -38.79
N ASP A 223 17.29 40.56 -39.46
CA ASP A 223 15.97 39.97 -39.49
C ASP A 223 15.60 39.43 -38.08
N PRO A 224 14.50 39.91 -37.47
CA PRO A 224 13.97 39.38 -36.21
C PRO A 224 13.74 37.87 -36.20
N ARG A 225 13.62 37.24 -37.38
CA ARG A 225 13.42 35.79 -37.55
C ARG A 225 14.71 34.99 -37.46
N LYS A 226 15.88 35.59 -37.70
CA LYS A 226 17.17 34.89 -37.57
C LYS A 226 17.57 34.71 -36.11
N TYR A 227 17.25 35.69 -35.28
CA TYR A 227 17.51 35.60 -33.85
C TYR A 227 16.29 35.11 -33.08
N HIS A 228 16.31 33.82 -32.74
CA HIS A 228 15.28 33.14 -31.95
C HIS A 228 15.80 32.74 -30.56
N PRO A 229 16.06 33.69 -29.64
CA PRO A 229 16.56 33.39 -28.29
C PRO A 229 15.58 32.56 -27.43
N GLY A 230 14.44 32.14 -28.01
CA GLY A 230 13.28 31.62 -27.30
C GLY A 230 12.57 32.72 -26.53
N ARG A 231 11.31 32.49 -26.17
CA ARG A 231 10.62 33.31 -25.16
C ARG A 231 11.13 33.02 -23.72
N GLY A 232 12.26 32.31 -23.59
CA GLY A 232 12.78 31.78 -22.34
C GLY A 232 13.67 32.76 -21.59
N VAL A 233 13.94 32.42 -20.32
CA VAL A 233 14.84 33.17 -19.43
C VAL A 233 16.27 33.24 -19.99
N TYR A 234 16.70 32.22 -20.73
CA TYR A 234 18.02 32.17 -21.35
C TYR A 234 17.91 32.42 -22.85
N ARG A 235 18.70 33.38 -23.35
CA ARG A 235 18.84 33.67 -24.78
C ARG A 235 19.83 32.74 -25.50
N SER A 236 20.32 31.70 -24.80
CA SER A 236 21.38 30.79 -25.21
C SER A 236 20.80 29.39 -25.43
N SER A 237 20.95 28.83 -26.64
CA SER A 237 20.53 27.45 -26.97
C SER A 237 21.12 26.41 -26.01
N TYR A 238 22.40 26.56 -25.67
CA TYR A 238 23.12 25.76 -24.67
C TYR A 238 22.42 25.74 -23.30
N ARG A 239 22.13 26.92 -22.73
CA ARG A 239 21.45 27.02 -21.42
C ARG A 239 20.03 26.47 -21.47
N ASN A 240 19.35 26.66 -22.60
CA ASN A 240 18.02 26.11 -22.84
C ASN A 240 18.03 24.57 -22.91
N ALA A 241 19.04 23.97 -23.55
CA ALA A 241 19.21 22.51 -23.58
C ALA A 241 19.52 21.94 -22.20
N GLN A 242 20.35 22.61 -21.40
CA GLN A 242 20.59 22.22 -19.99
C GLN A 242 19.32 22.32 -19.15
N ARG A 243 18.52 23.38 -19.32
CA ARG A 243 17.21 23.54 -18.65
C ARG A 243 16.24 22.45 -19.08
N LEU A 244 16.22 22.10 -20.36
CA LEU A 244 15.41 21.01 -20.89
C LEU A 244 15.78 19.69 -20.21
N ALA A 245 17.08 19.38 -20.09
CA ALA A 245 17.55 18.19 -19.39
C ALA A 245 17.03 18.11 -17.94
N ARG A 246 17.18 19.18 -17.15
CA ARG A 246 16.68 19.24 -15.76
C ARG A 246 15.15 19.06 -15.70
N THR A 247 14.44 19.78 -16.57
CA THR A 247 12.98 19.81 -16.57
C THR A 247 12.40 18.46 -16.97
N GLU A 248 12.86 17.88 -18.09
CA GLU A 248 12.33 16.60 -18.59
C GLU A 248 12.62 15.45 -17.62
N THR A 249 13.83 15.40 -17.04
CA THR A 249 14.18 14.35 -16.06
C THR A 249 13.43 14.49 -14.74
N ASN A 250 13.21 15.72 -14.25
CA ASN A 250 12.37 15.94 -13.07
C ASN A 250 10.89 15.61 -13.33
N ILE A 251 10.32 16.04 -14.46
CA ILE A 251 8.93 15.70 -14.82
C ILE A 251 8.79 14.18 -14.97
N ALA A 252 9.79 13.47 -15.53
CA ALA A 252 9.77 12.02 -15.64
C ALA A 252 9.64 11.35 -14.26
N TYR A 253 10.50 11.74 -13.31
CA TYR A 253 10.45 11.27 -11.93
C TYR A 253 9.05 11.51 -11.30
N ARG A 254 8.52 12.74 -11.42
CA ARG A 254 7.20 13.10 -10.85
C ARG A 254 6.03 12.41 -11.53
N THR A 255 6.15 12.16 -12.82
CA THR A 255 5.13 11.41 -13.57
C THR A 255 5.13 9.97 -13.09
N ALA A 256 6.30 9.34 -12.94
CA ALA A 256 6.40 8.00 -12.38
C ALA A 256 5.79 7.90 -10.98
N ASP A 257 6.11 8.85 -10.07
CA ASP A 257 5.44 8.96 -8.76
C ASP A 257 3.91 9.01 -8.90
N TYR A 258 3.40 9.91 -9.74
CA TYR A 258 1.97 10.06 -9.97
C TYR A 258 1.30 8.75 -10.42
N GLU A 259 1.86 8.07 -11.43
CA GLU A 259 1.32 6.81 -11.95
C GLU A 259 1.37 5.69 -10.89
N ARG A 260 2.45 5.64 -10.11
CA ARG A 260 2.61 4.66 -9.02
C ARG A 260 1.61 4.91 -7.90
N TRP A 261 1.45 6.15 -7.49
CA TRP A 261 0.53 6.52 -6.41
C TRP A 261 -0.92 6.27 -6.79
N GLN A 262 -1.32 6.41 -8.05
CA GLN A 262 -2.68 6.03 -8.49
C GLN A 262 -3.03 4.59 -8.11
N GLN A 263 -2.06 3.67 -8.21
CA GLN A 263 -2.24 2.25 -7.91
C GLN A 263 -2.14 1.92 -6.41
N MET A 264 -1.86 2.89 -5.55
CA MET A 264 -1.65 2.71 -4.11
C MET A 264 -2.81 3.34 -3.32
N PRO A 265 -3.82 2.57 -2.88
CA PRO A 265 -5.01 3.11 -2.20
C PRO A 265 -4.70 3.80 -0.88
N PHE A 266 -3.61 3.41 -0.25
CA PHE A 266 -3.12 4.03 0.98
C PHE A 266 -2.45 5.40 0.79
N VAL A 267 -2.26 5.86 -0.44
CA VAL A 267 -1.92 7.25 -0.73
C VAL A 267 -3.24 7.99 -0.88
N ILE A 268 -3.56 8.90 0.05
CA ILE A 268 -4.85 9.61 0.14
C ILE A 268 -4.77 11.06 -0.34
N GLY A 269 -3.58 11.50 -0.73
CA GLY A 269 -3.30 12.85 -1.19
C GLY A 269 -1.81 13.00 -1.49
N ILE A 270 -1.42 14.21 -1.90
CA ILE A 270 -0.01 14.57 -2.11
C ILE A 270 0.28 15.88 -1.38
N GLU A 271 1.41 15.97 -0.69
CA GLU A 271 1.87 17.20 -0.07
C GLU A 271 3.02 17.77 -0.89
N ILE A 272 2.80 18.93 -1.49
CA ILE A 272 3.78 19.65 -2.30
C ILE A 272 4.58 20.59 -1.38
N LYS A 273 5.89 20.37 -1.32
CA LYS A 273 6.84 21.05 -0.44
C LYS A 273 7.89 21.83 -1.21
N LEU A 274 8.29 22.96 -0.64
CA LEU A 274 9.44 23.73 -1.10
C LEU A 274 10.73 22.97 -0.86
N SER A 275 11.64 23.07 -1.82
CA SER A 275 13.02 22.61 -1.64
C SER A 275 13.84 23.64 -0.88
N ASN A 276 14.81 23.19 -0.08
CA ASN A 276 15.78 24.07 0.56
C ASN A 276 16.66 24.86 -0.44
N ASN A 277 16.57 24.55 -1.74
CA ASN A 277 17.26 25.23 -2.83
C ASN A 277 16.29 26.10 -3.67
N HIS A 278 15.38 26.78 -2.99
CA HIS A 278 14.44 27.77 -3.52
C HIS A 278 14.94 29.18 -3.16
N PRO A 279 15.65 29.87 -4.08
CA PRO A 279 16.43 31.05 -3.75
C PRO A 279 15.67 32.38 -3.77
N GLU A 280 14.52 32.43 -4.44
CA GLU A 280 13.72 33.64 -4.64
C GLU A 280 12.24 33.27 -4.52
N PRO A 281 11.44 33.98 -3.71
CA PRO A 281 10.00 33.75 -3.61
C PRO A 281 9.30 33.74 -4.97
N ASP A 282 8.54 32.69 -5.25
CA ASP A 282 7.79 32.53 -6.50
C ASP A 282 6.47 31.79 -6.29
N ILE A 283 5.82 31.40 -7.40
CA ILE A 283 4.54 30.67 -7.37
C ILE A 283 4.58 29.38 -6.52
N CYS A 284 5.75 28.78 -6.31
CA CYS A 284 5.88 27.61 -5.44
C CYS A 284 5.56 27.94 -3.98
N ASP A 285 5.84 29.15 -3.52
CA ASP A 285 5.57 29.57 -2.14
C ASP A 285 4.08 29.68 -1.89
N ASP A 286 3.36 30.22 -2.87
CA ASP A 286 1.91 30.46 -2.81
C ASP A 286 1.12 29.15 -2.95
N LEU A 287 1.60 28.22 -3.78
CA LEU A 287 0.90 27.00 -4.16
C LEU A 287 1.44 25.74 -3.46
N LYS A 288 2.35 25.85 -2.50
CA LYS A 288 2.68 24.69 -1.64
C LYS A 288 1.47 24.29 -0.80
N GLY A 289 1.35 23.01 -0.47
CA GLY A 289 0.25 22.52 0.35
C GLY A 289 -0.17 21.11 -0.02
N ILE A 290 -1.31 20.71 0.51
CA ILE A 290 -1.85 19.36 0.35
C ILE A 290 -2.90 19.37 -0.75
N TYR A 291 -2.74 18.48 -1.73
CA TYR A 291 -3.58 18.35 -2.91
C TYR A 291 -4.17 16.94 -3.01
N PRO A 292 -5.30 16.79 -3.72
CA PRO A 292 -5.86 15.49 -4.02
C PRO A 292 -4.87 14.57 -4.73
N LYS A 293 -4.99 13.27 -4.48
CA LYS A 293 -4.16 12.23 -5.11
C LYS A 293 -4.18 12.29 -6.65
N ASN A 294 -5.32 12.66 -7.22
CA ASN A 294 -5.53 12.77 -8.67
C ASN A 294 -5.02 14.11 -9.25
N PHE A 295 -4.52 15.03 -8.42
CA PHE A 295 -3.89 16.25 -8.90
C PHE A 295 -2.49 15.93 -9.46
N LYS A 296 -2.34 15.97 -10.79
CA LYS A 296 -1.07 15.65 -11.44
C LYS A 296 -0.11 16.83 -11.34
N TRP A 297 0.84 16.74 -10.40
CA TRP A 297 1.89 17.74 -10.23
C TRP A 297 3.24 17.23 -10.76
N THR A 298 3.81 17.97 -11.72
CA THR A 298 5.14 17.68 -12.29
C THR A 298 6.13 18.84 -12.10
N GLY A 299 5.75 19.82 -11.27
CA GLY A 299 6.43 21.09 -11.07
C GLY A 299 5.53 22.28 -11.41
N TRP A 300 5.66 23.38 -10.66
CA TRP A 300 4.89 24.61 -10.91
C TRP A 300 5.39 25.40 -12.13
N HIS A 301 6.68 25.28 -12.42
CA HIS A 301 7.33 25.95 -13.54
C HIS A 301 8.52 25.09 -14.04
N PRO A 302 9.07 25.37 -15.23
CA PRO A 302 10.26 24.66 -15.67
C PRO A 302 11.43 24.95 -14.73
N ASN A 303 12.31 23.97 -14.54
CA ASN A 303 13.39 24.00 -13.54
C ASN A 303 12.91 24.09 -12.07
N CYS A 304 11.65 23.73 -11.79
CA CYS A 304 11.16 23.62 -10.42
C CYS A 304 11.93 22.55 -9.65
N ARG A 305 12.37 22.89 -8.43
CA ARG A 305 13.15 22.01 -7.54
C ARG A 305 12.35 21.48 -6.36
N CYS A 306 11.11 21.93 -6.21
CA CYS A 306 10.17 21.46 -5.21
C CYS A 306 9.94 19.96 -5.35
N TYR A 307 9.33 19.38 -4.33
CA TYR A 307 9.03 17.96 -4.30
C TYR A 307 7.65 17.70 -3.73
N GLN A 308 7.18 16.49 -3.94
CA GLN A 308 5.94 16.01 -3.38
C GLN A 308 6.22 14.78 -2.54
N GLU A 309 5.46 14.63 -1.47
CA GLU A 309 5.41 13.43 -0.64
C GLU A 309 3.97 12.87 -0.69
N PRO A 310 3.79 11.54 -0.65
CA PRO A 310 2.45 10.98 -0.53
C PRO A 310 1.92 11.28 0.87
N VAL A 311 0.69 11.79 0.94
CA VAL A 311 -0.06 11.80 2.19
C VAL A 311 -0.63 10.39 2.35
N LEU A 312 -0.22 9.70 3.40
CA LEU A 312 -0.63 8.33 3.65
C LEU A 312 -1.91 8.30 4.48
N SER A 313 -2.71 7.26 4.26
CA SER A 313 -3.80 6.90 5.14
C SER A 313 -3.29 6.67 6.57
N SER A 314 -4.19 6.82 7.54
CA SER A 314 -3.87 6.61 8.94
C SER A 314 -3.24 5.23 9.12
N PRO A 315 -2.41 5.02 10.15
CA PRO A 315 -1.80 3.71 10.39
C PRO A 315 -2.83 2.57 10.44
N ALA A 316 -4.09 2.90 10.68
CA ALA A 316 -5.17 1.97 10.85
C ALA A 316 -5.98 1.69 9.60
N GLU A 317 -6.14 2.72 8.77
CA GLU A 317 -6.67 2.60 7.41
C GLU A 317 -5.73 1.71 6.61
N LEU A 318 -4.42 1.87 6.84
CA LEU A 318 -3.38 0.97 6.34
C LEU A 318 -3.55 -0.49 6.78
N ASP A 319 -3.81 -0.74 8.07
CA ASP A 319 -3.96 -2.11 8.57
C ASP A 319 -5.19 -2.79 7.93
N LYS A 320 -6.29 -2.04 7.77
CA LYS A 320 -7.48 -2.55 7.04
C LYS A 320 -7.24 -2.78 5.57
N MET A 321 -6.51 -1.89 4.91
CA MET A 321 -6.11 -2.09 3.53
C MET A 321 -5.23 -3.34 3.40
N LEU A 322 -4.33 -3.57 4.35
CA LEU A 322 -3.50 -4.78 4.42
C LEU A 322 -4.35 -6.04 4.57
N ASP A 323 -5.30 -6.07 5.51
CA ASP A 323 -6.23 -7.19 5.66
C ASP A 323 -6.98 -7.44 4.34
N ASN A 324 -7.47 -6.38 3.69
CA ASN A 324 -8.13 -6.51 2.40
C ASN A 324 -7.22 -7.14 1.34
N ILE A 325 -5.97 -6.69 1.26
CA ILE A 325 -4.98 -7.21 0.32
C ILE A 325 -4.72 -8.70 0.55
N LEU A 326 -4.56 -9.13 1.80
CA LEU A 326 -4.29 -10.53 2.16
C LEU A 326 -5.53 -11.44 1.97
N ASP A 327 -6.73 -10.89 2.19
CA ASP A 327 -8.00 -11.59 1.96
C ASP A 327 -8.40 -11.64 0.47
N GLY A 328 -7.61 -11.02 -0.43
CA GLY A 328 -7.93 -10.92 -1.85
C GLY A 328 -9.10 -9.99 -2.17
N THR A 329 -9.47 -9.10 -1.24
CA THR A 329 -10.49 -8.07 -1.42
C THR A 329 -9.87 -6.72 -1.81
N ASP A 330 -10.69 -5.75 -2.23
CA ASP A 330 -10.17 -4.48 -2.73
C ASP A 330 -9.79 -3.52 -1.58
N PRO A 331 -8.50 -3.18 -1.37
CA PRO A 331 -8.09 -2.16 -0.40
C PRO A 331 -8.64 -0.76 -0.70
N ALA A 332 -9.05 -0.45 -1.93
CA ALA A 332 -9.70 0.82 -2.23
C ALA A 332 -11.12 0.93 -1.62
N SER A 333 -11.67 -0.16 -1.07
CA SER A 333 -12.94 -0.12 -0.33
C SER A 333 -12.84 0.51 1.06
N VAL A 334 -11.63 0.77 1.55
CA VAL A 334 -11.40 1.42 2.84
C VAL A 334 -11.63 2.92 2.71
N ASP A 335 -12.65 3.43 3.39
CA ASP A 335 -12.96 4.86 3.45
C ASP A 335 -11.92 5.57 4.32
N CYS A 336 -11.17 6.49 3.74
CA CYS A 336 -10.11 7.21 4.43
C CYS A 336 -10.62 8.56 4.90
N ALA A 337 -10.81 8.75 6.20
CA ALA A 337 -11.36 9.99 6.76
C ALA A 337 -10.48 11.21 6.43
N GLY A 338 -9.17 11.00 6.25
CA GLY A 338 -8.21 12.03 5.86
C GLY A 338 -8.09 12.27 4.36
N GLU A 339 -8.92 11.64 3.52
CA GLU A 339 -8.78 11.74 2.06
C GLU A 339 -8.88 13.19 1.58
N VAL A 340 -7.88 13.59 0.80
CA VAL A 340 -7.80 14.94 0.26
C VAL A 340 -8.64 14.98 -1.01
N THR A 341 -9.87 15.45 -0.90
CA THR A 341 -10.84 15.44 -2.02
C THR A 341 -10.85 16.72 -2.85
N ALA A 342 -10.25 17.82 -2.35
CA ALA A 342 -10.20 19.09 -3.06
C ALA A 342 -8.84 19.81 -2.92
N PRO A 343 -8.42 20.60 -3.93
CA PRO A 343 -7.23 21.45 -3.83
C PRO A 343 -7.36 22.48 -2.69
N PRO A 344 -6.22 23.00 -2.19
CA PRO A 344 -6.22 23.94 -1.08
C PRO A 344 -6.89 25.27 -1.47
N PRO A 345 -7.40 26.06 -0.51
CA PRO A 345 -8.04 27.34 -0.79
C PRO A 345 -7.15 28.31 -1.58
N THR A 346 -5.84 28.31 -1.32
CA THR A 346 -4.85 29.12 -2.04
C THR A 346 -4.82 28.82 -3.54
N PHE A 347 -4.88 27.53 -3.91
CA PHE A 347 -4.95 27.13 -5.31
C PHE A 347 -6.29 27.52 -5.96
N LYS A 348 -7.40 27.37 -5.23
CA LYS A 348 -8.73 27.78 -5.73
C LYS A 348 -8.80 29.28 -5.98
N ALA A 349 -8.24 30.09 -5.09
CA ALA A 349 -8.13 31.54 -5.26
C ALA A 349 -7.24 31.86 -6.46
N TRP A 350 -6.04 31.27 -6.53
CA TRP A 350 -5.11 31.46 -7.65
C TRP A 350 -5.76 31.14 -9.01
N VAL A 351 -6.53 30.05 -9.09
CA VAL A 351 -7.26 29.67 -10.31
C VAL A 351 -8.24 30.76 -10.75
N LYS A 352 -9.02 31.30 -9.81
CA LYS A 352 -9.99 32.38 -10.09
C LYS A 352 -9.29 33.67 -10.51
N ASP A 353 -8.26 34.06 -9.77
CA ASP A 353 -7.48 35.28 -10.04
C ASP A 353 -6.74 35.23 -11.38
N ASN A 354 -6.52 34.04 -11.94
CA ASN A 354 -5.81 33.83 -13.20
C ASN A 354 -6.70 33.32 -14.35
N GLU A 355 -8.03 33.34 -14.23
CA GLU A 355 -8.96 32.85 -15.27
C GLU A 355 -8.68 33.46 -16.65
N GLU A 356 -8.73 34.80 -16.76
CA GLU A 356 -8.47 35.52 -18.01
C GLU A 356 -7.06 35.23 -18.58
N ARG A 357 -6.07 35.08 -17.70
CA ARG A 357 -4.69 34.74 -18.09
C ARG A 357 -4.60 33.33 -18.65
N MET A 358 -5.35 32.37 -18.08
CA MET A 358 -5.42 31.00 -18.56
C MET A 358 -6.10 30.94 -19.92
N GLU A 359 -7.19 31.67 -20.15
CA GLU A 359 -7.86 31.75 -21.45
C GLU A 359 -6.92 32.25 -22.55
N LYS A 360 -6.19 33.34 -22.29
CA LYS A 360 -5.14 33.85 -23.20
C LYS A 360 -4.06 32.80 -23.46
N ALA A 361 -3.65 32.07 -22.42
CA ALA A 361 -2.63 31.03 -22.55
C ALA A 361 -3.12 29.79 -23.33
N VAL A 362 -4.41 29.44 -23.26
CA VAL A 362 -5.05 28.41 -24.10
C VAL A 362 -4.95 28.82 -25.56
N ALA A 363 -5.42 30.02 -25.91
CA ALA A 363 -5.39 30.54 -27.28
C ALA A 363 -3.95 30.59 -27.85
N ALA A 364 -2.97 30.87 -26.99
CA ALA A 364 -1.56 30.91 -27.37
C ALA A 364 -0.84 29.54 -27.34
N GLY A 365 -1.47 28.47 -26.85
CA GLY A 365 -0.84 27.15 -26.69
C GLY A 365 0.30 27.13 -25.65
N THR A 366 0.22 27.96 -24.61
CA THR A 366 1.30 28.20 -23.63
C THR A 366 0.93 27.86 -22.19
N LEU A 367 -0.12 27.06 -21.99
CA LEU A 367 -0.54 26.64 -20.66
C LEU A 367 0.59 25.94 -19.86
N PRO A 368 0.76 26.28 -18.57
CA PRO A 368 1.64 25.54 -17.67
C PRO A 368 1.25 24.06 -17.55
N TYR A 369 2.22 23.19 -17.25
CA TYR A 369 2.00 21.73 -17.15
C TYR A 369 0.88 21.38 -16.17
N PHE A 370 0.95 21.89 -14.93
CA PHE A 370 -0.06 21.61 -13.90
C PHE A 370 -1.46 22.11 -14.28
N VAL A 371 -1.59 23.16 -15.10
CA VAL A 371 -2.91 23.63 -15.57
C VAL A 371 -3.43 22.68 -16.65
N LYS A 372 -2.57 22.31 -17.60
CA LYS A 372 -2.91 21.39 -18.69
C LYS A 372 -3.28 20.00 -18.16
N ASP A 373 -2.56 19.51 -17.17
CA ASP A 373 -2.74 18.16 -16.63
C ASP A 373 -3.95 18.07 -15.68
N ASN A 374 -4.53 19.20 -15.25
CA ASN A 374 -5.63 19.27 -14.27
C ASN A 374 -6.82 20.13 -14.75
N GLN A 375 -7.10 20.16 -16.06
CA GLN A 375 -8.15 21.00 -16.66
C GLN A 375 -9.54 20.78 -16.05
N SER A 376 -9.93 19.53 -15.80
CA SER A 376 -11.23 19.20 -15.22
C SER A 376 -11.40 19.77 -13.82
N THR A 377 -10.37 19.68 -12.99
CA THR A 377 -10.33 20.28 -11.65
C THR A 377 -10.45 21.80 -11.72
N ILE A 378 -9.75 22.43 -12.66
CA ILE A 378 -9.78 23.89 -12.84
C ILE A 378 -11.14 24.38 -13.33
N GLN A 379 -11.74 23.71 -14.32
CA GLN A 379 -13.09 24.03 -14.79
C GLN A 379 -14.14 23.90 -13.68
N LYS A 380 -14.04 22.86 -12.86
CA LYS A 380 -14.91 22.69 -11.68
C LYS A 380 -14.77 23.85 -10.68
N ILE A 381 -13.56 24.43 -10.53
CA ILE A 381 -13.33 25.58 -9.65
C ILE A 381 -13.93 26.87 -10.22
N LEU A 382 -13.80 27.08 -11.53
CA LEU A 382 -14.25 28.30 -12.21
C LEU A 382 -15.77 28.34 -12.41
N HIS A 383 -16.35 27.26 -12.93
CA HIS A 383 -17.73 27.25 -13.42
C HIS A 383 -18.67 26.33 -12.64
N GLY A 384 -18.16 25.61 -11.64
CA GLY A 384 -18.93 24.58 -10.95
C GLY A 384 -19.18 23.35 -11.83
N LEU A 385 -20.28 22.63 -11.56
CA LEU A 385 -20.72 21.48 -12.34
C LEU A 385 -21.85 21.90 -13.28
N THR A 386 -21.88 21.39 -14.52
CA THR A 386 -23.04 21.57 -15.41
C THR A 386 -24.29 20.88 -14.82
N PRO A 387 -25.52 21.20 -15.27
CA PRO A 387 -26.72 20.52 -14.78
C PRO A 387 -26.68 18.99 -14.94
N GLU A 388 -26.13 18.51 -16.06
CA GLU A 388 -25.93 17.06 -16.31
C GLU A 388 -24.89 16.47 -15.36
N GLN A 389 -23.81 17.19 -15.09
CA GLN A 389 -22.80 16.78 -14.12
C GLN A 389 -23.30 16.83 -12.67
N GLN A 390 -24.19 17.77 -12.34
CA GLN A 390 -24.91 17.80 -11.07
C GLN A 390 -25.82 16.58 -10.94
N ALA A 391 -26.60 16.26 -11.97
CA ALA A 391 -27.44 15.08 -11.99
C ALA A 391 -26.63 13.78 -11.92
N ALA A 392 -25.55 13.65 -12.69
CA ALA A 392 -24.63 12.51 -12.61
C ALA A 392 -23.99 12.38 -11.23
N ARG A 393 -23.57 13.50 -10.61
CA ARG A 393 -23.04 13.49 -9.24
C ARG A 393 -24.06 12.96 -8.24
N THR A 394 -25.34 13.29 -8.38
CA THR A 394 -26.38 12.76 -7.48
C THR A 394 -26.58 11.25 -7.59
N MET A 395 -26.21 10.63 -8.72
CA MET A 395 -26.27 9.18 -8.94
C MET A 395 -25.09 8.41 -8.31
N GLY A 396 -24.17 9.13 -7.67
CA GLY A 396 -23.01 8.55 -6.99
C GLY A 396 -23.33 7.85 -5.68
N ASP A 397 -24.58 7.84 -5.24
CA ASP A 397 -25.07 7.01 -4.14
C ASP A 397 -25.04 5.52 -4.49
N LEU A 398 -25.38 5.19 -5.76
CA LEU A 398 -25.39 3.83 -6.29
C LEU A 398 -24.24 3.54 -7.26
N LEU A 399 -23.96 4.45 -8.19
CA LEU A 399 -22.95 4.22 -9.22
C LEU A 399 -21.54 4.55 -8.74
N ASP A 400 -20.58 3.82 -9.30
CA ASP A 400 -19.15 4.13 -9.19
C ASP A 400 -18.72 5.00 -10.37
N ASP A 401 -18.01 6.09 -10.10
CA ASP A 401 -17.66 7.16 -11.05
C ASP A 401 -18.76 7.54 -12.08
N PRO A 402 -19.92 8.07 -11.63
CA PRO A 402 -20.98 8.48 -12.55
C PRO A 402 -20.56 9.61 -13.52
N MET A 403 -19.51 10.35 -13.20
CA MET A 403 -18.98 11.42 -14.04
C MET A 403 -18.18 10.87 -15.23
N GLY A 404 -17.37 9.84 -14.99
CA GLY A 404 -16.71 9.08 -16.06
C GLY A 404 -17.73 8.39 -16.97
N LEU A 405 -18.75 7.75 -16.39
CA LEU A 405 -19.84 7.12 -17.15
C LEU A 405 -20.64 8.14 -17.98
N LEU A 406 -20.91 9.34 -17.45
CA LEU A 406 -21.52 10.43 -18.20
C LEU A 406 -20.68 10.80 -19.44
N ALA A 407 -19.36 10.95 -19.26
CA ALA A 407 -18.45 11.34 -20.34
C ALA A 407 -18.34 10.25 -21.43
N GLN A 408 -18.44 8.97 -21.06
CA GLN A 408 -18.30 7.85 -21.99
C GLN A 408 -19.60 7.51 -22.74
N HIS A 409 -20.76 7.60 -22.07
CA HIS A 409 -22.01 7.04 -22.58
C HIS A 409 -23.16 8.05 -22.73
N GLY A 410 -22.98 9.28 -22.24
CA GLY A 410 -24.00 10.31 -22.25
C GLY A 410 -25.09 10.13 -21.18
N MET A 411 -25.88 11.18 -20.98
CA MET A 411 -26.81 11.29 -19.85
C MET A 411 -27.97 10.28 -19.90
N ASP A 412 -28.49 9.96 -21.09
CA ASP A 412 -29.63 9.04 -21.23
C ASP A 412 -29.24 7.60 -20.86
N SER A 413 -28.09 7.14 -21.34
CA SER A 413 -27.52 5.84 -20.97
C SER A 413 -27.24 5.75 -19.46
N LEU A 414 -26.74 6.83 -18.88
CA LEU A 414 -26.47 6.92 -17.44
C LEU A 414 -27.75 6.80 -16.60
N LYS A 415 -28.83 7.49 -16.98
CA LYS A 415 -30.15 7.39 -16.31
C LYS A 415 -30.72 5.98 -16.38
N GLN A 416 -30.60 5.33 -17.53
CA GLN A 416 -31.05 3.95 -17.71
C GLN A 416 -30.26 2.99 -16.82
N LEU A 417 -28.93 3.12 -16.80
CA LEU A 417 -28.06 2.34 -15.93
C LEU A 417 -28.42 2.53 -14.45
N TYR A 418 -28.52 3.77 -14.00
CA TYR A 418 -28.86 4.11 -12.63
C TYR A 418 -30.18 3.45 -12.20
N SER A 419 -31.22 3.57 -13.03
CA SER A 419 -32.54 3.00 -12.74
C SER A 419 -32.51 1.46 -12.68
N ALA A 420 -31.75 0.82 -13.59
CA ALA A 420 -31.60 -0.64 -13.59
C ALA A 420 -30.85 -1.14 -12.34
N VAL A 421 -29.74 -0.49 -11.99
CA VAL A 421 -28.96 -0.78 -10.79
C VAL A 421 -29.81 -0.58 -9.53
N GLN A 422 -30.54 0.53 -9.43
CA GLN A 422 -31.43 0.82 -8.30
C GLN A 422 -32.46 -0.29 -8.10
N SER A 423 -33.15 -0.68 -9.18
CA SER A 423 -34.15 -1.76 -9.14
C SER A 423 -33.54 -3.09 -8.69
N LYS A 424 -32.37 -3.44 -9.23
CA LYS A 424 -31.72 -4.71 -8.92
C LYS A 424 -31.19 -4.73 -7.48
N LEU A 425 -30.54 -3.66 -7.02
CA LEU A 425 -30.10 -3.53 -5.63
C LEU A 425 -31.27 -3.61 -4.65
N GLY A 426 -32.42 -3.01 -4.97
CA GLY A 426 -33.63 -3.11 -4.15
C GLY A 426 -34.14 -4.55 -3.97
N GLN A 427 -33.84 -5.45 -4.91
CA GLN A 427 -34.15 -6.87 -4.80
C GLN A 427 -33.08 -7.62 -3.99
N MET A 428 -31.80 -7.31 -4.22
CA MET A 428 -30.66 -8.04 -3.63
C MET A 428 -30.35 -7.65 -2.19
N LEU A 429 -30.63 -6.41 -1.79
CA LEU A 429 -30.35 -5.87 -0.45
C LEU A 429 -31.47 -6.17 0.56
N ASN A 430 -31.93 -7.43 0.60
CA ASN A 430 -32.93 -7.93 1.54
C ASN A 430 -32.36 -9.13 2.32
N GLY A 431 -32.84 -9.39 3.53
CA GLY A 431 -32.35 -10.52 4.35
C GLY A 431 -31.05 -10.21 5.11
N SER A 432 -30.33 -11.25 5.56
CA SER A 432 -29.09 -11.08 6.35
C SER A 432 -27.95 -10.49 5.51
N LEU A 433 -26.97 -9.88 6.16
CA LEU A 433 -25.81 -9.29 5.47
C LEU A 433 -25.04 -10.35 4.66
N GLU A 434 -24.96 -11.60 5.12
CA GLU A 434 -24.37 -12.71 4.37
C GLU A 434 -25.16 -13.00 3.07
N HIS A 435 -26.48 -13.05 3.15
CA HIS A 435 -27.32 -13.28 1.97
C HIS A 435 -27.21 -12.15 0.95
N GLN A 436 -27.18 -10.90 1.43
CA GLN A 436 -26.96 -9.73 0.58
C GLN A 436 -25.61 -9.83 -0.14
N ALA A 437 -24.54 -10.20 0.58
CA ALA A 437 -23.21 -10.36 0.02
C ALA A 437 -23.15 -11.45 -1.06
N ASP A 438 -23.74 -12.62 -0.81
CA ASP A 438 -23.76 -13.74 -1.75
C ASP A 438 -24.52 -13.41 -3.03
N THR A 439 -25.66 -12.73 -2.89
CA THR A 439 -26.49 -12.31 -4.04
C THR A 439 -25.76 -11.29 -4.90
N LEU A 440 -25.07 -10.32 -4.27
CA LEU A 440 -24.23 -9.34 -4.97
C LEU A 440 -23.06 -10.01 -5.71
N LYS A 441 -22.37 -10.96 -5.07
CA LYS A 441 -21.27 -11.72 -5.70
C LYS A 441 -21.73 -12.48 -6.94
N PHE A 442 -22.90 -13.12 -6.87
CA PHE A 442 -23.50 -13.80 -8.01
C PHE A 442 -23.79 -12.84 -9.17
N GLU A 443 -24.42 -11.70 -8.91
CA GLU A 443 -24.78 -10.75 -9.95
C GLU A 443 -23.55 -10.09 -10.60
N ILE A 444 -22.51 -9.78 -9.82
CA ILE A 444 -21.22 -9.27 -10.34
C ILE A 444 -20.61 -10.27 -11.34
N ASP A 445 -20.58 -11.55 -10.99
CA ASP A 445 -20.08 -12.61 -11.86
C ASP A 445 -20.91 -12.73 -13.15
N TRP A 446 -22.25 -12.69 -13.01
CA TRP A 446 -23.17 -12.77 -14.13
C TRP A 446 -22.97 -11.60 -15.12
N VAL A 447 -22.97 -10.34 -14.64
CA VAL A 447 -22.81 -9.17 -15.50
C VAL A 447 -21.45 -9.18 -16.21
N THR A 448 -20.39 -9.56 -15.49
CA THR A 448 -19.02 -9.60 -16.03
C THR A 448 -18.85 -10.65 -17.12
N LYS A 449 -19.55 -11.80 -17.00
CA LYS A 449 -19.53 -12.87 -18.00
C LYS A 449 -20.37 -12.56 -19.23
N GLN A 450 -21.57 -12.01 -19.04
CA GLN A 450 -22.53 -11.83 -20.13
C GLN A 450 -22.28 -10.56 -20.96
N LYS A 451 -21.77 -9.48 -20.34
CA LYS A 451 -21.44 -8.20 -21.01
C LYS A 451 -22.52 -7.70 -21.97
N LYS A 452 -23.79 -7.90 -21.61
CA LYS A 452 -24.95 -7.75 -22.49
C LYS A 452 -25.22 -6.32 -22.96
N TYR A 453 -24.76 -5.32 -22.20
CA TYR A 453 -25.03 -3.90 -22.44
C TYR A 453 -23.72 -3.11 -22.48
N PRO A 454 -23.63 -2.00 -23.24
CA PRO A 454 -22.41 -1.16 -23.30
C PRO A 454 -21.94 -0.64 -21.93
N THR A 455 -22.86 -0.49 -20.98
CA THR A 455 -22.62 0.02 -19.62
C THR A 455 -22.37 -1.09 -18.58
N TRP A 456 -22.07 -2.32 -19.01
CA TRP A 456 -21.91 -3.48 -18.11
C TRP A 456 -20.83 -3.24 -17.03
N GLU A 457 -19.75 -2.53 -17.35
CA GLU A 457 -18.68 -2.20 -16.38
C GLU A 457 -19.23 -1.30 -15.26
N GLY A 458 -20.03 -0.30 -15.61
CA GLY A 458 -20.69 0.58 -14.64
C GLY A 458 -21.65 -0.17 -13.71
N ALA A 459 -22.40 -1.14 -14.24
CA ALA A 459 -23.28 -1.99 -13.43
C ALA A 459 -22.48 -2.89 -12.48
N ALA A 460 -21.44 -3.56 -12.98
CA ALA A 460 -20.58 -4.42 -12.16
C ALA A 460 -19.90 -3.65 -11.02
N ASN A 461 -19.41 -2.43 -11.29
CA ASN A 461 -18.77 -1.60 -10.27
C ASN A 461 -19.77 -1.07 -9.24
N ALA A 462 -21.00 -0.73 -9.66
CA ALA A 462 -22.06 -0.36 -8.71
C ALA A 462 -22.41 -1.50 -7.75
N TYR A 463 -22.47 -2.74 -8.23
CA TYR A 463 -22.70 -3.91 -7.39
C TYR A 463 -21.52 -4.21 -6.45
N LYS A 464 -20.28 -4.05 -6.92
CA LYS A 464 -19.08 -4.13 -6.05
C LYS A 464 -19.12 -3.07 -4.95
N LYS A 465 -19.50 -1.84 -5.28
CA LYS A 465 -19.67 -0.75 -4.31
C LYS A 465 -20.72 -1.08 -3.24
N ALA A 466 -21.85 -1.67 -3.64
CA ALA A 466 -22.85 -2.14 -2.68
C ALA A 466 -22.31 -3.30 -1.81
N LEU A 467 -21.59 -4.25 -2.40
CA LEU A 467 -20.97 -5.36 -1.67
C LEU A 467 -19.99 -4.87 -0.60
N ASN A 468 -19.14 -3.90 -0.95
CA ASN A 468 -18.22 -3.29 0.02
C ASN A 468 -18.94 -2.66 1.21
N LYS A 469 -20.11 -2.01 0.99
CA LYS A 469 -20.92 -1.45 2.08
C LYS A 469 -21.47 -2.53 3.01
N VAL A 470 -21.97 -3.63 2.45
CA VAL A 470 -22.49 -4.79 3.21
C VAL A 470 -21.35 -5.42 4.02
N GLU A 471 -20.20 -5.65 3.40
CA GLU A 471 -19.03 -6.23 4.08
C GLU A 471 -18.47 -5.30 5.17
N LEU A 472 -18.52 -3.97 4.98
CA LEU A 472 -18.17 -2.99 6.02
C LEU A 472 -19.14 -3.03 7.21
N GLN A 473 -20.44 -3.18 6.97
CA GLN A 473 -21.42 -3.35 8.04
C GLN A 473 -21.13 -4.62 8.85
N MET A 474 -20.86 -5.74 8.18
CA MET A 474 -20.46 -6.99 8.85
C MET A 474 -19.17 -6.86 9.67
N ARG A 475 -18.25 -5.97 9.26
CA ARG A 475 -17.01 -5.68 10.01
C ARG A 475 -17.27 -4.81 11.23
N ARG A 476 -18.14 -3.79 11.13
CA ARG A 476 -18.52 -2.94 12.27
C ARG A 476 -19.22 -3.75 13.36
N GLU A 477 -20.11 -4.68 12.98
CA GLU A 477 -20.77 -5.59 13.93
C GLU A 477 -19.78 -6.45 14.71
N ARG A 478 -18.72 -6.95 14.05
CA ARG A 478 -17.65 -7.73 14.71
C ARG A 478 -16.77 -6.88 15.63
N MET A 479 -16.35 -5.70 15.20
CA MET A 479 -15.50 -4.81 15.99
C MET A 479 -16.14 -4.33 17.30
N ALA A 480 -17.47 -4.11 17.29
CA ALA A 480 -18.20 -3.71 18.48
C ALA A 480 -17.97 -4.70 19.65
N ALA A 481 -17.95 -5.99 19.34
CA ALA A 481 -17.70 -7.06 20.31
C ALA A 481 -16.25 -7.07 20.81
N ASP A 482 -15.27 -6.83 19.93
CA ASP A 482 -13.86 -6.83 20.30
C ASP A 482 -13.46 -5.61 21.16
N ILE A 483 -14.06 -4.45 20.90
CA ILE A 483 -13.85 -3.23 21.71
C ILE A 483 -14.39 -3.42 23.12
N GLN A 484 -15.53 -4.11 23.29
CA GLN A 484 -16.02 -4.50 24.61
C GLN A 484 -14.99 -5.38 25.35
N GLY A 485 -14.25 -6.24 24.64
CA GLY A 485 -13.17 -7.04 25.22
C GLY A 485 -12.00 -6.21 25.76
N VAL A 486 -11.61 -5.15 25.05
CA VAL A 486 -10.56 -4.22 25.50
C VAL A 486 -11.05 -3.35 26.68
N GLU A 487 -12.29 -2.87 26.62
CA GLU A 487 -12.96 -2.14 27.71
C GLU A 487 -12.95 -2.95 29.01
N ALA A 488 -13.30 -4.23 28.92
CA ALA A 488 -13.25 -5.16 30.05
C ALA A 488 -11.82 -5.40 30.58
N PHE A 489 -10.83 -5.46 29.68
CA PHE A 489 -9.42 -5.63 30.07
C PHE A 489 -8.89 -4.41 30.84
N VAL A 490 -9.15 -3.19 30.35
CA VAL A 490 -8.76 -1.92 30.99
C VAL A 490 -9.43 -1.75 32.34
N ALA A 491 -10.69 -2.18 32.48
CA ALA A 491 -11.38 -2.19 33.76
C ALA A 491 -10.73 -3.13 34.80
N SER A 492 -9.98 -4.15 34.36
CA SER A 492 -9.46 -5.23 35.23
C SER A 492 -7.94 -5.24 35.40
N ASN A 493 -7.18 -4.50 34.58
CA ASN A 493 -5.72 -4.52 34.55
C ASN A 493 -5.19 -3.09 34.35
N SER A 494 -4.08 -2.75 35.02
CA SER A 494 -3.40 -1.46 34.82
C SER A 494 -2.17 -1.64 33.92
N VAL A 495 -2.40 -1.59 32.61
CA VAL A 495 -1.34 -1.60 31.60
C VAL A 495 -1.33 -0.23 30.92
N ASP A 496 -0.34 0.60 31.23
CA ASP A 496 -0.25 2.01 30.81
C ASP A 496 -0.51 2.21 29.31
N LYS A 497 0.05 1.31 28.50
CA LYS A 497 -0.13 1.34 27.04
C LYS A 497 -1.57 1.07 26.61
N VAL A 498 -2.24 0.08 27.21
CA VAL A 498 -3.64 -0.26 26.87
C VAL A 498 -4.59 0.83 27.40
N ASN A 499 -4.33 1.36 28.59
CA ASN A 499 -5.10 2.45 29.19
C ASN A 499 -4.99 3.75 28.40
N ALA A 500 -3.84 4.02 27.77
CA ALA A 500 -3.68 5.15 26.86
C ALA A 500 -4.40 4.92 25.52
N LEU A 501 -4.41 3.68 25.00
CA LEU A 501 -5.00 3.34 23.70
C LEU A 501 -6.53 3.23 23.74
N PHE A 502 -7.13 2.74 24.83
CA PHE A 502 -8.56 2.45 24.90
C PHE A 502 -9.48 3.68 24.74
N PRO A 503 -9.24 4.84 25.37
CA PRO A 503 -10.04 6.03 25.12
C PRO A 503 -9.96 6.51 23.66
N GLN A 504 -8.79 6.37 23.04
CA GLN A 504 -8.59 6.71 21.62
C GLN A 504 -9.33 5.73 20.70
N LEU A 505 -9.32 4.44 21.04
CA LEU A 505 -10.06 3.38 20.35
C LEU A 505 -11.56 3.64 20.39
N LYS A 506 -12.10 3.92 21.58
CA LYS A 506 -13.53 4.20 21.78
C LYS A 506 -13.94 5.45 21.01
N ALA A 507 -13.15 6.52 21.10
CA ALA A 507 -13.38 7.75 20.36
C ALA A 507 -13.37 7.53 18.83
N ALA A 508 -12.44 6.73 18.30
CA ALA A 508 -12.39 6.40 16.87
C ALA A 508 -13.61 5.58 16.43
N TYR A 509 -14.01 4.59 17.23
CA TYR A 509 -15.17 3.75 16.92
C TYR A 509 -16.49 4.54 16.94
N ASP A 510 -16.68 5.38 17.97
CA ASP A 510 -17.87 6.23 18.11
C ASP A 510 -17.94 7.30 17.01
N ALA A 511 -16.78 7.79 16.56
CA ALA A 511 -16.67 8.68 15.40
C ALA A 511 -16.93 7.96 14.06
N GLY A 512 -17.06 6.64 14.06
CA GLY A 512 -17.21 5.85 12.83
C GLY A 512 -15.93 5.69 12.02
N ASP A 513 -14.77 6.05 12.58
CA ASP A 513 -13.45 5.79 12.03
C ASP A 513 -13.09 4.32 12.32
N VAL A 514 -13.73 3.43 11.57
CA VAL A 514 -13.62 1.98 11.70
C VAL A 514 -12.16 1.57 11.58
N ASP A 515 -11.37 2.32 10.80
CA ASP A 515 -9.98 2.05 10.54
C ASP A 515 -9.15 2.30 11.77
N THR A 516 -9.11 3.55 12.26
CA THR A 516 -8.42 3.95 13.49
C THR A 516 -8.85 3.10 14.67
N ALA A 517 -10.13 2.76 14.73
CA ALA A 517 -10.64 1.81 15.70
C ALA A 517 -10.01 0.40 15.53
N LEU A 518 -9.90 -0.15 14.33
CA LEU A 518 -9.35 -1.50 14.12
C LEU A 518 -7.84 -1.58 14.44
N ARG A 519 -7.03 -0.56 14.12
CA ARG A 519 -5.63 -0.54 14.59
C ARG A 519 -5.51 -0.32 16.06
N LEU A 520 -6.20 0.67 16.64
CA LEU A 520 -6.09 0.90 18.08
C LEU A 520 -6.56 -0.33 18.85
N LEU A 521 -7.55 -1.05 18.30
CA LEU A 521 -7.98 -2.35 18.76
C LEU A 521 -6.87 -3.39 18.63
N SER A 522 -6.23 -3.51 17.47
CA SER A 522 -5.11 -4.43 17.24
C SER A 522 -3.88 -4.12 18.10
N GLU A 523 -3.52 -2.84 18.28
CA GLU A 523 -2.43 -2.39 19.14
C GLU A 523 -2.75 -2.62 20.62
N ALA A 524 -3.99 -2.38 21.04
CA ALA A 524 -4.46 -2.71 22.38
C ALA A 524 -4.43 -4.22 22.61
N GLN A 525 -4.97 -5.01 21.68
CA GLN A 525 -4.95 -6.48 21.73
C GLN A 525 -3.52 -7.03 21.73
N LYS A 526 -2.62 -6.46 20.94
CA LYS A 526 -1.20 -6.84 20.92
C LYS A 526 -0.48 -6.48 22.21
N ALA A 527 -0.72 -5.29 22.77
CA ALA A 527 -0.16 -4.92 24.06
C ALA A 527 -0.70 -5.82 25.19
N ILE A 528 -1.97 -6.25 25.08
CA ILE A 528 -2.56 -7.28 25.94
C ILE A 528 -1.82 -8.62 25.78
N GLU A 529 -1.54 -9.07 24.55
CA GLU A 529 -0.80 -10.32 24.29
C GLU A 529 0.68 -10.25 24.68
N GLU A 530 1.36 -9.13 24.46
CA GLU A 530 2.75 -8.91 24.90
C GLU A 530 2.84 -8.93 26.43
N TYR A 531 1.89 -8.31 27.13
CA TYR A 531 1.75 -8.39 28.58
C TYR A 531 1.52 -9.83 29.05
N LYS A 532 0.64 -10.59 28.38
CA LYS A 532 0.41 -12.01 28.67
C LYS A 532 1.65 -12.89 28.41
N ALA A 533 2.40 -12.63 27.34
CA ALA A 533 3.61 -13.38 27.00
C ALA A 533 4.79 -13.07 27.93
N GLU A 534 4.89 -11.82 28.43
CA GLU A 534 5.86 -11.46 29.45
C GLU A 534 5.51 -12.10 30.80
N LEU A 535 4.22 -12.19 31.14
CA LEU A 535 3.74 -13.00 32.26
C LEU A 535 4.06 -14.50 32.10
N MET A 536 4.12 -15.03 30.87
CA MET A 536 4.56 -16.42 30.60
C MET A 536 6.07 -16.60 30.82
N LYS A 537 6.89 -15.62 30.41
CA LYS A 537 8.35 -15.64 30.61
C LYS A 537 8.77 -15.48 32.07
N GLN A 538 7.96 -14.77 32.84
CA GLN A 538 8.14 -14.63 34.30
C GLN A 538 7.77 -15.91 35.08
N GLY A 539 7.51 -17.02 34.38
CA GLY A 539 7.25 -18.36 34.93
C GLY A 539 8.39 -19.03 35.71
N LEU A 540 9.32 -18.28 36.32
CA LEU A 540 9.88 -18.61 37.63
C LEU A 540 9.09 -17.87 38.72
N ASN A 541 7.77 -18.08 38.68
CA ASN A 541 6.75 -18.02 39.74
C ASN A 541 5.36 -17.87 39.09
N SER A 542 4.34 -18.49 39.68
CA SER A 542 2.96 -18.46 39.15
C SER A 542 2.42 -17.02 39.04
N THR A 543 2.09 -16.57 37.83
CA THR A 543 1.79 -15.15 37.54
C THR A 543 0.30 -14.85 37.40
N THR A 544 -0.55 -15.84 37.04
CA THR A 544 -2.00 -15.64 36.88
C THR A 544 -2.84 -16.23 38.02
N LYS A 545 -4.06 -15.72 38.25
CA LYS A 545 -4.99 -16.26 39.26
C LYS A 545 -5.38 -17.72 38.98
N LEU A 546 -5.51 -18.09 37.69
CA LEU A 546 -5.81 -19.45 37.28
C LEU A 546 -4.61 -20.37 37.52
N GLU A 547 -3.39 -19.94 37.20
CA GLU A 547 -2.19 -20.73 37.51
C GLU A 547 -1.99 -20.91 39.02
N LYS A 548 -2.25 -19.87 39.82
CA LYS A 548 -2.22 -19.98 41.29
C LYS A 548 -3.28 -20.95 41.81
N TYR A 549 -4.46 -20.95 41.19
CA TYR A 549 -5.51 -21.93 41.49
C TYR A 549 -5.05 -23.35 41.12
N CYS A 550 -4.55 -23.54 39.90
CA CYS A 550 -4.02 -24.83 39.46
C CYS A 550 -2.89 -25.30 40.39
N ASP A 551 -1.89 -24.47 40.69
CA ASP A 551 -0.79 -24.83 41.60
C ASP A 551 -1.28 -25.20 43.01
N LYS A 552 -2.34 -24.56 43.52
CA LYS A 552 -2.91 -24.86 44.83
C LYS A 552 -3.79 -26.13 44.86
N HIS A 553 -4.47 -26.43 43.75
CA HIS A 553 -5.53 -27.45 43.72
C HIS A 553 -5.21 -28.67 42.84
N ARG A 554 -4.10 -28.63 42.11
CA ARG A 554 -3.70 -29.67 41.15
C ARG A 554 -3.57 -31.04 41.80
N THR A 555 -4.27 -31.99 41.20
CA THR A 555 -4.14 -33.43 41.44
C THR A 555 -4.25 -34.17 40.11
N PHE A 556 -3.55 -35.28 39.99
CA PHE A 556 -3.55 -36.13 38.79
C PHE A 556 -4.17 -37.51 39.02
N ASP A 557 -4.84 -37.67 40.15
CA ASP A 557 -5.55 -38.88 40.51
C ASP A 557 -7.06 -38.73 40.27
N SER A 558 -7.63 -39.62 39.46
CA SER A 558 -9.08 -39.65 39.26
C SER A 558 -9.79 -40.09 40.54
N LYS A 559 -10.90 -39.41 40.83
CA LYS A 559 -11.81 -39.74 41.93
C LYS A 559 -12.83 -40.82 41.55
N VAL A 560 -12.92 -41.18 40.27
CA VAL A 560 -13.84 -42.22 39.76
C VAL A 560 -13.13 -43.57 39.78
N LYS A 561 -13.56 -44.47 40.67
CA LYS A 561 -12.92 -45.79 40.89
C LYS A 561 -13.92 -46.96 40.92
N SER A 562 -15.20 -46.68 41.07
CA SER A 562 -16.31 -47.65 41.12
C SER A 562 -17.63 -46.99 40.72
N ASP A 563 -18.69 -47.79 40.50
CA ASP A 563 -20.04 -47.30 40.20
C ASP A 563 -20.51 -46.21 41.17
N LYS A 564 -20.26 -46.41 42.47
CA LYS A 564 -20.62 -45.45 43.54
C LYS A 564 -20.03 -44.06 43.32
N THR A 565 -18.81 -43.98 42.78
CA THR A 565 -18.13 -42.71 42.48
C THR A 565 -18.37 -42.23 41.05
N PHE A 566 -18.71 -43.14 40.14
CA PHE A 566 -18.98 -42.86 38.74
C PHE A 566 -20.34 -42.19 38.56
N VAL A 567 -21.39 -42.70 39.19
CA VAL A 567 -22.75 -42.17 39.00
C VAL A 567 -22.82 -40.67 39.34
N PRO A 568 -22.32 -40.19 40.50
CA PRO A 568 -22.31 -38.75 40.79
C PRO A 568 -21.41 -37.92 39.85
N PHE A 569 -20.34 -38.53 39.34
CA PHE A 569 -19.48 -37.88 38.34
C PHE A 569 -20.21 -37.75 37.01
N GLN A 570 -20.89 -38.81 36.56
CA GLN A 570 -21.69 -38.83 35.35
C GLN A 570 -22.83 -37.82 35.43
N ASP A 571 -23.61 -37.81 36.53
CA ASP A 571 -24.71 -36.86 36.70
C ASP A 571 -24.22 -35.41 36.56
N ARG A 572 -23.06 -35.12 37.14
CA ARG A 572 -22.39 -33.81 36.99
C ARG A 572 -22.00 -33.55 35.53
N MET A 573 -21.32 -34.50 34.88
CA MET A 573 -20.83 -34.33 33.50
C MET A 573 -21.98 -34.21 32.48
N ILE A 574 -23.08 -34.92 32.70
CA ILE A 574 -24.33 -34.77 31.97
C ILE A 574 -24.87 -33.37 32.22
N THR A 575 -25.04 -32.93 33.47
CA THR A 575 -25.49 -31.57 33.79
C THR A 575 -24.63 -30.49 33.11
N ASP A 576 -23.32 -30.68 33.05
CA ASP A 576 -22.37 -29.76 32.41
C ASP A 576 -22.50 -29.75 30.87
N SER A 577 -23.09 -30.79 30.26
CA SER A 577 -23.14 -31.00 28.80
C SER A 577 -24.55 -30.90 28.20
N SER A 578 -25.59 -31.30 28.94
CA SER A 578 -26.98 -31.44 28.47
C SER A 578 -27.51 -30.16 27.82
N PRO A 579 -27.34 -28.96 28.42
CA PRO A 579 -27.95 -27.76 27.87
C PRO A 579 -27.41 -27.44 26.47
N ALA A 580 -26.09 -27.53 26.30
CA ALA A 580 -25.42 -27.28 25.03
C ALA A 580 -25.76 -28.36 24.01
N TRP A 581 -25.78 -29.63 24.42
CA TRP A 581 -26.13 -30.73 23.54
C TRP A 581 -27.58 -30.63 23.05
N GLN A 582 -28.55 -30.36 23.94
CA GLN A 582 -29.96 -30.26 23.58
C GLN A 582 -30.23 -29.08 22.65
N ALA A 583 -29.56 -27.95 22.89
CA ALA A 583 -29.66 -26.75 22.06
C ALA A 583 -28.92 -26.88 20.70
N ALA A 584 -28.03 -27.86 20.54
CA ALA A 584 -27.24 -28.01 19.33
C ALA A 584 -28.06 -28.49 18.13
N THR A 585 -27.64 -28.06 16.94
CA THR A 585 -28.20 -28.53 15.67
C THR A 585 -27.89 -30.01 15.44
N ASP A 586 -28.70 -30.67 14.62
CA ASP A 586 -28.49 -32.07 14.27
C ASP A 586 -27.15 -32.28 13.55
N GLU A 587 -26.72 -31.32 12.73
CA GLU A 587 -25.42 -31.32 12.06
C GLU A 587 -24.27 -31.28 13.05
N ALA A 588 -24.38 -30.45 14.10
CA ALA A 588 -23.36 -30.37 15.13
C ALA A 588 -23.29 -31.63 15.99
N LYS A 589 -24.44 -32.20 16.35
CA LYS A 589 -24.52 -33.50 17.03
C LYS A 589 -23.92 -34.62 16.19
N LYS A 590 -24.18 -34.61 14.87
CA LYS A 590 -23.57 -35.55 13.89
C LYS A 590 -22.06 -35.35 13.79
N ALA A 591 -21.56 -34.11 13.78
CA ALA A 591 -20.13 -33.83 13.73
C ALA A 591 -19.39 -34.38 14.96
N VAL A 592 -19.92 -34.17 16.17
CA VAL A 592 -19.37 -34.76 17.40
C VAL A 592 -19.44 -36.31 17.33
N SER A 593 -20.58 -36.85 16.91
CA SER A 593 -20.74 -38.30 16.75
C SER A 593 -19.74 -38.87 15.74
N ALA A 594 -19.48 -38.18 14.63
CA ALA A 594 -18.50 -38.60 13.62
C ALA A 594 -17.05 -38.51 14.15
N TYR A 595 -16.76 -37.47 14.94
CA TYR A 595 -15.45 -37.29 15.57
C TYR A 595 -15.10 -38.49 16.45
N THR A 596 -16.02 -38.92 17.32
CA THR A 596 -15.86 -40.12 18.19
C THR A 596 -15.77 -41.44 17.41
N ASN A 597 -16.14 -41.45 16.12
CA ASN A 597 -16.21 -42.63 15.27
C ASN A 597 -15.18 -42.66 14.12
N GLY A 598 -14.19 -41.75 14.12
CA GLY A 598 -13.02 -41.86 13.26
C GLY A 598 -12.62 -40.61 12.47
N THR A 599 -13.39 -39.52 12.48
CA THR A 599 -13.00 -38.29 11.78
C THR A 599 -12.03 -37.42 12.57
N TYR A 600 -11.76 -37.75 13.84
CA TYR A 600 -10.93 -36.96 14.76
C TYR A 600 -9.55 -36.61 14.20
N ASP A 601 -8.93 -37.53 13.49
CA ASP A 601 -7.58 -37.41 12.96
C ASP A 601 -7.51 -36.39 11.81
N THR A 602 -8.47 -36.45 10.89
CA THR A 602 -8.62 -35.49 9.78
C THR A 602 -8.96 -34.09 10.29
N ILE A 603 -9.89 -34.00 11.25
CA ILE A 603 -10.29 -32.73 11.87
C ILE A 603 -9.12 -32.13 12.63
N ASN A 604 -8.39 -32.91 13.44
CA ASN A 604 -7.29 -32.35 14.21
C ASN A 604 -6.11 -31.94 13.31
N ARG A 605 -5.74 -32.74 12.30
CA ARG A 605 -4.66 -32.39 11.35
C ARG A 605 -4.92 -31.11 10.58
N SER A 606 -6.18 -30.78 10.27
CA SER A 606 -6.47 -29.51 9.58
C SER A 606 -5.98 -28.32 10.40
N TYR A 607 -6.13 -28.39 11.73
CA TYR A 607 -5.66 -27.36 12.64
C TYR A 607 -4.16 -27.43 12.82
N TRP A 608 -3.60 -28.51 13.38
CA TRP A 608 -2.19 -28.49 13.80
C TRP A 608 -1.17 -28.65 12.66
N GLN A 609 -1.53 -29.34 11.56
CA GLN A 609 -0.61 -29.59 10.44
C GLN A 609 -0.86 -28.65 9.26
N HIS A 610 -2.12 -28.48 8.85
CA HIS A 610 -2.47 -27.71 7.66
C HIS A 610 -2.83 -26.25 7.93
N LYS A 611 -2.93 -25.84 9.20
CA LYS A 611 -3.20 -24.47 9.64
C LYS A 611 -4.44 -23.87 8.94
N ARG A 612 -5.54 -24.62 8.93
CA ARG A 612 -6.81 -24.22 8.30
C ARG A 612 -8.03 -24.70 9.07
N THR A 613 -9.15 -24.02 8.86
CA THR A 613 -10.45 -24.40 9.42
C THR A 613 -11.01 -25.69 8.81
N HIS A 614 -11.87 -26.38 9.56
CA HIS A 614 -12.57 -27.59 9.12
C HIS A 614 -14.05 -27.47 9.49
N ALA A 615 -14.95 -27.75 8.53
CA ALA A 615 -16.39 -27.57 8.70
C ALA A 615 -16.94 -28.30 9.94
N ASP A 616 -16.65 -29.60 10.08
CA ASP A 616 -17.05 -30.37 11.26
C ASP A 616 -16.44 -29.87 12.56
N GLY A 617 -15.21 -29.33 12.51
CA GLY A 617 -14.57 -28.77 13.71
C GLY A 617 -15.25 -27.47 14.16
N THR A 618 -15.70 -26.62 13.23
CA THR A 618 -16.54 -25.45 13.54
C THR A 618 -17.88 -25.85 14.15
N LEU A 619 -18.49 -26.93 13.65
CA LEU A 619 -19.72 -27.49 14.22
C LEU A 619 -19.49 -28.03 15.64
N MET A 620 -18.37 -28.69 15.90
CA MET A 620 -18.00 -29.15 17.24
C MET A 620 -17.71 -27.98 18.20
N ASP A 621 -17.03 -26.93 17.73
CA ASP A 621 -16.79 -25.70 18.51
C ASP A 621 -18.13 -25.18 19.08
N SER A 622 -19.22 -25.21 18.27
CA SER A 622 -20.54 -24.71 18.69
C SER A 622 -21.17 -25.47 19.88
N ILE A 623 -20.85 -26.76 20.05
CA ILE A 623 -21.35 -27.57 21.17
C ILE A 623 -20.43 -27.41 22.38
N LEU A 624 -19.12 -27.63 22.18
CA LEU A 624 -18.17 -27.64 23.28
C LEU A 624 -18.01 -26.26 23.93
N ASP A 625 -18.28 -25.17 23.21
CA ASP A 625 -18.29 -23.83 23.79
C ASP A 625 -19.29 -23.70 24.96
N GLY A 626 -20.41 -24.45 24.90
CA GLY A 626 -21.45 -24.47 25.94
C GLY A 626 -21.26 -25.54 27.03
N CYS A 627 -20.24 -26.39 26.93
CA CYS A 627 -20.01 -27.49 27.88
C CYS A 627 -18.92 -27.13 28.89
N ALA A 628 -19.24 -26.45 29.99
CA ALA A 628 -18.25 -26.04 30.99
C ALA A 628 -18.26 -26.96 32.21
N LEU A 629 -17.10 -27.48 32.60
CA LEU A 629 -16.97 -28.35 33.77
C LEU A 629 -17.30 -27.59 35.07
N SER A 630 -18.29 -28.07 35.82
CA SER A 630 -18.71 -27.43 37.08
C SER A 630 -17.73 -27.64 38.24
N LYS A 631 -16.77 -28.57 38.10
CA LYS A 631 -15.73 -28.89 39.08
C LYS A 631 -14.44 -29.33 38.38
N ASP A 632 -13.32 -29.22 39.10
CA ASP A 632 -12.04 -29.76 38.64
C ASP A 632 -12.18 -31.25 38.28
N THR A 633 -11.51 -31.61 37.19
CA THR A 633 -11.61 -32.94 36.60
C THR A 633 -10.25 -33.39 36.14
N VAL A 634 -9.90 -34.62 36.49
CA VAL A 634 -8.67 -35.24 36.01
C VAL A 634 -9.03 -36.15 34.85
N LEU A 635 -8.35 -35.92 33.73
CA LEU A 635 -8.54 -36.63 32.49
C LEU A 635 -7.24 -37.34 32.11
N ARG A 636 -7.35 -38.32 31.24
CA ARG A 636 -6.28 -39.16 30.74
C ARG A 636 -6.41 -39.32 29.24
N ARG A 637 -5.29 -39.35 28.54
CA ARG A 637 -5.22 -39.78 27.13
C ARG A 637 -3.96 -40.60 26.92
N GLY A 638 -4.06 -41.67 26.15
CA GLY A 638 -2.87 -42.26 25.54
C GLY A 638 -2.62 -41.61 24.19
N CYS A 639 -1.43 -41.07 23.98
CA CYS A 639 -1.04 -40.39 22.74
C CYS A 639 0.31 -40.86 22.20
N ASP A 640 0.52 -40.65 20.90
CA ASP A 640 1.81 -40.86 20.26
C ASP A 640 2.79 -39.74 20.67
N MET A 641 4.09 -40.06 20.72
CA MET A 641 5.11 -39.08 21.12
C MET A 641 5.09 -37.81 20.27
N ALA A 642 4.75 -37.92 18.98
CA ALA A 642 4.66 -36.79 18.05
C ALA A 642 3.61 -35.73 18.46
N GLU A 643 2.53 -36.14 19.16
CA GLU A 643 1.50 -35.22 19.65
C GLU A 643 2.09 -34.23 20.67
N MET A 644 3.05 -34.66 21.50
CA MET A 644 3.76 -33.77 22.42
C MET A 644 4.62 -32.73 21.70
N GLY A 645 5.20 -33.11 20.56
CA GLY A 645 5.92 -32.18 19.68
C GLY A 645 5.00 -31.12 19.09
N SER A 646 3.78 -31.50 18.70
CA SER A 646 2.82 -30.53 18.15
C SER A 646 2.36 -29.48 19.17
N ILE A 647 2.42 -29.80 20.47
CA ILE A 647 2.00 -28.90 21.55
C ILE A 647 3.18 -28.05 22.05
N PHE A 648 4.35 -28.68 22.30
CA PHE A 648 5.48 -28.06 23.00
C PHE A 648 6.72 -27.83 22.12
N GLY A 649 6.71 -28.28 20.86
CA GLY A 649 7.80 -28.11 19.90
C GLY A 649 8.80 -29.27 19.81
N ASP A 650 9.72 -29.15 18.86
CA ASP A 650 10.62 -30.25 18.44
C ASP A 650 11.64 -30.67 19.50
N GLU A 651 12.12 -29.74 20.33
CA GLU A 651 13.05 -30.08 21.40
C GLU A 651 12.38 -30.88 22.51
N PHE A 652 11.13 -30.53 22.86
CA PHE A 652 10.32 -31.32 23.78
C PHE A 652 10.08 -32.73 23.22
N LEU A 653 9.75 -32.84 21.92
CA LEU A 653 9.61 -34.12 21.22
C LEU A 653 10.88 -34.98 21.28
N ARG A 654 12.06 -34.36 21.10
CA ARG A 654 13.35 -35.05 21.17
C ARG A 654 13.56 -35.69 22.53
N MET A 655 13.31 -34.95 23.62
CA MET A 655 13.44 -35.47 24.99
C MET A 655 12.42 -36.59 25.27
N VAL A 656 11.16 -36.44 24.80
CA VAL A 656 10.13 -37.49 24.91
C VAL A 656 10.55 -38.77 24.17
N ARG A 657 11.10 -38.67 22.96
CA ARG A 657 11.58 -39.83 22.19
C ARG A 657 12.78 -40.53 22.85
N ALA A 658 13.67 -39.76 23.48
CA ALA A 658 14.80 -40.29 24.22
C ALA A 658 14.40 -40.89 25.58
N CYS A 659 13.15 -40.70 26.02
CA CYS A 659 12.71 -41.00 27.39
C CYS A 659 13.59 -40.31 28.44
N ASP A 660 14.06 -39.09 28.14
CA ASP A 660 14.90 -38.29 29.04
C ASP A 660 14.05 -37.60 30.11
N ILE A 661 13.78 -38.34 31.18
CA ILE A 661 12.91 -37.87 32.28
C ILE A 661 13.51 -36.67 33.01
N ASP A 662 14.83 -36.68 33.23
CA ASP A 662 15.51 -35.60 33.94
C ASP A 662 15.55 -34.32 33.10
N GLY A 663 15.84 -34.43 31.80
CA GLY A 663 15.78 -33.31 30.86
C GLY A 663 14.38 -32.72 30.72
N LEU A 664 13.35 -33.57 30.66
CA LEU A 664 11.95 -33.13 30.66
C LEU A 664 11.61 -32.39 31.96
N ASN A 665 11.95 -32.96 33.11
CA ASN A 665 11.67 -32.32 34.40
C ASN A 665 12.44 -31.02 34.61
N ALA A 666 13.61 -30.85 33.98
CA ALA A 666 14.35 -29.59 33.99
C ALA A 666 13.61 -28.44 33.27
N VAL A 667 12.69 -28.75 32.35
CA VAL A 667 11.85 -27.76 31.66
C VAL A 667 10.42 -27.66 32.22
N ALA A 668 10.19 -28.17 33.43
CA ALA A 668 8.91 -28.05 34.14
C ALA A 668 8.43 -26.58 34.18
N GLY A 669 7.15 -26.38 33.85
CA GLY A 669 6.53 -25.06 33.73
C GLY A 669 6.49 -24.50 32.30
N CYS A 670 7.15 -25.14 31.32
CA CYS A 670 7.03 -24.74 29.92
C CYS A 670 5.59 -24.84 29.42
N ARG A 671 5.24 -23.98 28.46
CA ARG A 671 3.88 -23.86 27.93
C ARG A 671 3.84 -24.17 26.44
N GLY A 672 2.72 -24.74 26.02
CA GLY A 672 2.46 -25.12 24.64
C GLY A 672 0.98 -25.01 24.31
N ILE A 673 0.60 -24.98 23.03
CA ILE A 673 -0.80 -24.83 22.62
C ILE A 673 -1.25 -26.10 21.91
N ASN A 674 -2.37 -26.66 22.36
CA ASN A 674 -3.01 -27.73 21.63
C ASN A 674 -4.04 -27.15 20.65
N GLU A 675 -3.68 -27.12 19.37
CA GLU A 675 -4.49 -26.48 18.31
C GLU A 675 -5.72 -27.31 17.89
N GLY A 676 -5.71 -28.62 18.13
CA GLY A 676 -6.82 -29.55 17.83
C GLY A 676 -7.67 -29.90 19.05
N PHE A 677 -8.81 -30.56 18.84
CA PHE A 677 -9.60 -31.15 19.92
C PHE A 677 -8.86 -32.34 20.51
N ILE A 678 -9.09 -32.65 21.78
CA ILE A 678 -8.44 -33.79 22.42
C ILE A 678 -9.49 -34.69 23.07
N SER A 679 -9.62 -35.89 22.53
CA SER A 679 -10.44 -36.94 23.14
C SER A 679 -9.70 -37.56 24.33
N THR A 680 -10.36 -37.63 25.48
CA THR A 680 -9.78 -38.04 26.75
C THR A 680 -10.73 -38.98 27.49
N SER A 681 -10.28 -39.54 28.61
CA SER A 681 -11.11 -40.32 29.52
C SER A 681 -10.85 -39.95 30.98
N PHE A 682 -11.88 -40.02 31.83
CA PHE A 682 -11.72 -39.91 33.30
C PHE A 682 -11.36 -41.25 33.95
N ASP A 683 -11.44 -42.36 33.21
CA ASP A 683 -11.03 -43.68 33.67
C ASP A 683 -9.52 -43.85 33.51
N MET A 684 -8.82 -43.90 34.64
CA MET A 684 -7.37 -44.07 34.69
C MET A 684 -6.90 -45.48 34.30
N SER A 685 -7.84 -46.37 33.99
CA SER A 685 -7.61 -47.71 33.48
C SER A 685 -8.15 -47.93 32.05
N GLY A 686 -8.77 -46.95 31.39
CA GLY A 686 -9.28 -47.03 30.00
C GLY A 686 -8.62 -46.00 29.07
N GLY A 687 -8.89 -46.08 27.76
CA GLY A 687 -8.35 -45.17 26.71
C GLY A 687 -7.23 -45.79 25.85
N PHE A 688 -6.93 -45.18 24.70
CA PHE A 688 -5.96 -45.69 23.70
C PHE A 688 -4.59 -46.07 24.30
N TRP A 689 -4.04 -47.18 23.84
CA TRP A 689 -2.75 -47.72 24.27
C TRP A 689 -1.65 -47.17 23.38
N LYS A 690 -0.81 -46.27 23.90
CA LYS A 690 0.21 -45.55 23.14
C LYS A 690 1.46 -45.28 23.98
N SER A 691 2.51 -44.78 23.34
CA SER A 691 3.84 -44.57 23.93
C SER A 691 3.86 -43.54 25.07
N VAL A 692 2.91 -42.60 25.11
CA VAL A 692 2.77 -41.57 26.17
C VAL A 692 1.45 -41.75 26.93
N ASP A 693 1.51 -41.84 28.25
CA ASP A 693 0.37 -41.70 29.16
C ASP A 693 0.23 -40.23 29.60
N LEU A 694 -0.67 -39.48 28.97
CA LEU A 694 -0.90 -38.07 29.26
C LEU A 694 -1.96 -37.91 30.37
N ARG A 695 -1.55 -37.31 31.49
CA ARG A 695 -2.39 -36.98 32.65
C ARG A 695 -2.71 -35.50 32.62
N ILE A 696 -3.99 -35.18 32.51
CA ILE A 696 -4.47 -33.81 32.28
C ILE A 696 -5.27 -33.36 33.48
N TYR A 697 -4.81 -32.30 34.15
CA TYR A 697 -5.61 -31.58 35.13
C TYR A 697 -6.44 -30.51 34.41
N ALA A 698 -7.75 -30.70 34.37
CA ALA A 698 -8.71 -29.75 33.81
C ALA A 698 -9.41 -29.00 34.95
N PRO A 699 -9.07 -27.73 35.22
CA PRO A 699 -9.73 -26.96 36.28
C PRO A 699 -11.21 -26.74 35.97
N LYS A 700 -11.99 -26.45 37.00
CA LYS A 700 -13.37 -25.97 36.88
C LYS A 700 -13.46 -24.86 35.83
N GLY A 701 -14.46 -24.94 34.97
CA GLY A 701 -14.68 -24.01 33.85
C GLY A 701 -13.99 -24.41 32.56
N THR A 702 -13.19 -25.48 32.55
CA THR A 702 -12.71 -26.07 31.29
C THR A 702 -13.89 -26.46 30.41
N GLN A 703 -13.83 -26.13 29.12
CA GLN A 703 -14.81 -26.52 28.13
C GLN A 703 -14.52 -27.95 27.68
N ALA A 704 -15.40 -28.86 28.06
CA ALA A 704 -15.29 -30.28 27.75
C ALA A 704 -16.67 -30.93 27.70
N LEU A 705 -16.92 -31.69 26.64
CA LEU A 705 -18.16 -32.42 26.42
C LEU A 705 -18.06 -33.85 26.97
N TYR A 706 -19.06 -34.28 27.72
CA TYR A 706 -19.23 -35.67 28.11
C TYR A 706 -19.68 -36.51 26.91
N ALA A 707 -18.75 -37.26 26.33
CA ALA A 707 -18.96 -37.93 25.04
C ALA A 707 -19.27 -39.43 25.17
N LYS A 708 -19.11 -40.06 26.35
CA LYS A 708 -19.46 -41.48 26.57
C LYS A 708 -20.85 -41.88 26.03
N PRO A 709 -21.93 -41.10 26.22
CA PRO A 709 -23.25 -41.50 25.70
C PRO A 709 -23.31 -41.51 24.16
N ILE A 710 -22.56 -40.61 23.54
CA ILE A 710 -22.55 -40.34 22.10
C ILE A 710 -21.63 -41.32 21.36
N SER A 711 -20.48 -41.61 21.97
CA SER A 711 -19.38 -42.39 21.40
C SER A 711 -19.85 -43.76 20.89
N GLY A 712 -19.47 -44.13 19.67
CA GLY A 712 -19.80 -45.44 19.10
C GLY A 712 -19.10 -46.61 19.81
N TYR A 713 -18.19 -46.31 20.73
CA TYR A 713 -17.55 -47.28 21.62
C TYR A 713 -18.00 -47.16 23.08
N GLY A 714 -18.81 -46.15 23.41
CA GLY A 714 -19.49 -45.95 24.69
C GLY A 714 -20.92 -46.50 24.69
N ASP A 715 -21.93 -45.67 25.01
CA ASP A 715 -23.33 -46.10 25.08
C ASP A 715 -24.04 -46.11 23.71
N ARG A 716 -23.37 -45.61 22.66
CA ARG A 716 -23.78 -45.70 21.24
C ARG A 716 -25.11 -45.02 20.90
N HIS A 717 -25.52 -44.00 21.64
CA HIS A 717 -26.69 -43.19 21.28
C HIS A 717 -26.41 -42.28 20.06
N GLY A 718 -25.15 -41.98 19.77
CA GLY A 718 -24.74 -41.14 18.64
C GLY A 718 -25.37 -39.75 18.70
N ALA A 719 -25.64 -39.17 17.53
CA ALA A 719 -26.31 -37.87 17.42
C ALA A 719 -27.73 -37.84 18.01
N GLY A 720 -28.36 -39.01 18.22
CA GLY A 720 -29.70 -39.14 18.77
C GLY A 720 -29.78 -39.14 20.30
N TRP A 721 -28.67 -38.92 21.00
CA TRP A 721 -28.67 -38.80 22.45
C TRP A 721 -29.60 -37.67 22.91
N ASP A 722 -30.46 -37.92 23.89
CA ASP A 722 -31.42 -36.93 24.42
C ASP A 722 -30.77 -35.85 25.31
N GLY A 723 -29.46 -35.98 25.57
CA GLY A 723 -28.70 -35.08 26.42
C GLY A 723 -28.77 -35.40 27.91
N SER A 724 -29.54 -36.40 28.34
CA SER A 724 -29.85 -36.66 29.75
C SER A 724 -29.70 -38.12 30.19
N THR A 725 -29.86 -39.09 29.28
CA THR A 725 -29.83 -40.51 29.59
C THR A 725 -28.47 -41.14 29.28
N ALA A 726 -27.89 -41.90 30.21
CA ALA A 726 -26.63 -42.61 29.97
C ALA A 726 -26.59 -43.90 30.81
N SER A 727 -25.75 -44.86 30.39
CA SER A 727 -25.53 -46.07 31.18
C SER A 727 -24.88 -45.71 32.51
N ARG A 728 -25.53 -46.11 33.61
CA ARG A 728 -25.09 -45.89 35.00
C ARG A 728 -23.99 -46.86 35.43
N ILE A 729 -23.61 -47.81 34.58
CA ILE A 729 -22.56 -48.80 34.84
C ILE A 729 -21.19 -48.19 34.51
N PHE A 730 -20.27 -48.25 35.46
CA PHE A 730 -18.87 -47.90 35.26
C PHE A 730 -18.13 -49.07 34.60
N ASP A 731 -18.18 -49.09 33.27
CA ASP A 731 -17.44 -50.04 32.44
C ASP A 731 -15.93 -49.73 32.48
N LYS A 732 -15.27 -50.20 33.54
CA LYS A 732 -13.84 -50.01 33.77
C LYS A 732 -13.01 -50.57 32.61
N GLY A 733 -12.12 -49.76 32.08
CA GLY A 733 -11.24 -50.09 30.96
C GLY A 733 -11.85 -49.88 29.57
N ARG A 734 -13.10 -49.38 29.47
CA ARG A 734 -13.77 -49.05 28.20
C ARG A 734 -13.79 -47.55 27.92
N GLU A 735 -14.50 -47.17 26.85
CA GLU A 735 -14.65 -45.78 26.37
C GLU A 735 -15.53 -44.96 27.32
N ASN A 736 -14.84 -44.27 28.21
CA ASN A 736 -15.37 -43.33 29.19
C ASN A 736 -15.01 -41.91 28.73
N GLU A 737 -15.49 -41.55 27.54
CA GLU A 737 -14.97 -40.44 26.73
C GLU A 737 -15.42 -39.06 27.22
N VAL A 738 -14.46 -38.12 27.23
CA VAL A 738 -14.65 -36.68 27.42
C VAL A 738 -13.82 -35.98 26.36
N ILE A 739 -14.46 -35.14 25.55
CA ILE A 739 -13.75 -34.36 24.52
C ILE A 739 -13.45 -32.99 25.13
N VAL A 740 -12.17 -32.65 25.28
CA VAL A 740 -11.75 -31.32 25.68
C VAL A 740 -11.59 -30.45 24.43
N HIS A 741 -12.02 -29.20 24.56
CA HIS A 741 -12.02 -28.24 23.46
C HIS A 741 -10.61 -27.99 22.90
N ARG A 742 -10.51 -27.63 21.62
CA ARG A 742 -9.28 -27.14 20.99
C ARG A 742 -8.85 -25.74 21.49
N GLY A 743 -7.57 -25.42 21.38
CA GLY A 743 -7.01 -24.08 21.65
C GLY A 743 -6.68 -23.77 23.11
N TYR A 744 -6.61 -24.81 23.95
CA TYR A 744 -6.11 -24.66 25.31
C TYR A 744 -4.59 -24.52 25.30
N GLU A 745 -4.10 -23.63 26.17
CA GLU A 745 -2.70 -23.62 26.59
C GLU A 745 -2.47 -24.71 27.63
N TYR A 746 -1.41 -25.48 27.42
CA TYR A 746 -0.97 -26.57 28.26
C TYR A 746 0.28 -26.13 29.00
N ARG A 747 0.31 -26.31 30.32
CA ARG A 747 1.52 -26.18 31.12
C ARG A 747 2.04 -27.56 31.46
N PHE A 748 3.27 -27.86 31.05
CA PHE A 748 3.96 -29.08 31.42
C PHE A 748 4.37 -29.01 32.89
N ILE A 749 4.05 -30.05 33.66
CA ILE A 749 4.27 -30.10 35.11
C ILE A 749 5.44 -31.00 35.46
N LYS A 750 5.42 -32.24 34.97
CA LYS A 750 6.48 -33.22 35.19
C LYS A 750 6.33 -34.40 34.23
N ALA A 751 7.38 -35.20 34.15
CA ALA A 751 7.42 -36.50 33.51
C ALA A 751 7.90 -37.58 34.49
N GLU A 752 7.41 -38.79 34.30
CA GLU A 752 7.82 -39.99 35.05
C GLU A 752 8.06 -41.15 34.08
N ALA A 753 8.93 -42.08 34.45
CA ALA A 753 9.10 -43.33 33.71
C ALA A 753 7.74 -44.06 33.59
N GLY A 754 7.45 -44.60 32.40
CA GLY A 754 6.18 -45.26 32.15
C GLY A 754 5.94 -46.44 33.10
N GLY A 755 4.86 -46.39 33.86
CA GLY A 755 4.57 -47.37 34.91
C GLY A 755 3.25 -48.13 34.77
N LYS A 756 2.36 -47.72 33.86
CA LYS A 756 1.05 -48.38 33.66
C LYS A 756 0.90 -48.85 32.23
N LYS A 757 0.51 -50.12 32.08
CA LYS A 757 -0.18 -50.59 30.88
C LYS A 757 0.65 -50.49 29.56
N GLY A 758 1.99 -50.44 29.66
CA GLY A 758 2.90 -50.53 28.50
C GLY A 758 3.34 -49.20 27.87
N SER A 759 3.01 -48.04 28.45
CA SER A 759 3.55 -46.74 28.00
C SER A 759 5.03 -46.61 28.37
N SER A 760 5.81 -45.90 27.54
CA SER A 760 7.24 -45.63 27.80
C SER A 760 7.44 -44.48 28.78
N ILE A 761 6.51 -43.53 28.80
CA ILE A 761 6.58 -42.32 29.63
C ILE A 761 5.19 -41.88 30.09
N THR A 762 5.10 -41.31 31.29
CA THR A 762 3.90 -40.63 31.78
C THR A 762 4.18 -39.13 31.86
N ILE A 763 3.34 -38.32 31.23
CA ILE A 763 3.49 -36.86 31.17
C ILE A 763 2.31 -36.21 31.86
N TYR A 764 2.60 -35.25 32.73
CA TYR A 764 1.62 -34.52 33.51
C TYR A 764 1.51 -33.08 32.99
N VAL A 765 0.31 -32.71 32.60
CA VAL A 765 -0.01 -31.38 32.09
C VAL A 765 -1.25 -30.84 32.78
N GLU A 766 -1.34 -29.54 32.88
CA GLU A 766 -2.58 -28.88 33.25
C GLU A 766 -3.05 -27.94 32.15
N LEU A 767 -4.36 -27.79 32.08
CA LEU A 767 -4.99 -26.82 31.20
C LEU A 767 -5.04 -25.48 31.90
N LEU A 768 -4.55 -24.46 31.22
CA LEU A 768 -4.67 -23.07 31.66
C LEU A 768 -5.89 -22.45 30.98
N SER A 769 -5.72 -21.25 30.42
CA SER A 769 -6.74 -20.59 29.62
C SER A 769 -6.79 -21.17 28.21
N ARG A 770 -7.98 -21.11 27.63
CA ARG A 770 -8.19 -21.28 26.20
C ARG A 770 -8.20 -19.92 25.53
N ASP A 771 -7.40 -19.75 24.48
CA ASP A 771 -7.45 -18.57 23.63
C ASP A 771 -7.65 -19.00 22.17
N LYS A 772 -8.82 -18.67 21.62
CA LYS A 772 -9.19 -19.02 20.24
C LYS A 772 -8.28 -18.35 19.19
N ARG A 773 -7.58 -17.25 19.55
CA ARG A 773 -6.75 -16.44 18.65
C ARG A 773 -5.31 -16.93 18.55
N LEU A 774 -4.88 -17.77 19.49
CA LEU A 774 -3.54 -18.36 19.48
C LEU A 774 -3.46 -19.65 18.64
N VAL A 775 -4.60 -20.09 18.10
CA VAL A 775 -4.68 -21.23 17.18
C VAL A 775 -4.51 -20.70 15.76
N LYS A 776 -3.48 -21.19 15.06
CA LYS A 776 -3.05 -20.73 13.73
C LYS A 776 -3.97 -21.19 12.59
#